data_AF-A0A3C0QQZ7-F1
#
_entry.id   AF-A0A3C0QQZ7-F1
#
_cell.length_a   1.000
_cell.length_b   1.000
_cell.length_c   1.000
_cell.angle_alpha   90.00
_cell.angle_beta   90.00
_cell.angle_gamma   90.00
#
_symmetry.space_group_name_H-M   'P 1'
#
loop_
_entity.id
_entity.type
_entity.pdbx_description
1 polymer ?
#
loop_
_entity_poly.entity_id
_entity_poly.type
_entity_poly.pdbx_seq_one_letter_code
_entity_poly.pdbx_strand_id
1 'polypeptide(L)'
;MQKGFKKVIATVLAVASMAIPMTAFPAVTTSAASNIIYCSPNGSGDGSSTSNPTTVANAVKNVAAGGYIYLLEGTYSFSSPLKIDNSNNGSSGKYKTIAAYNGAKVVFDFSKEGTGDSNQGVILDGNYWHFFGFEITKAGDNGMLLAGSNNIIEQMVFNENQDTGLQISRYRSAAATISDWPSNNLVKNCTSKNNCDDATMENADGFAAKLTCGKGNVFDGCFSYNNSDDGWDLYAKEATGAIGVVTLQNCVAFRNGYTEGGKGYGDCDGNGFKLGGGGVGTRHIVKNCLAFENLNCGFTDNNNPEFGEMTNCTAYNNNLGGKSKANYLVYRSNSTATMTGLVSYFNTSKVTKTKAAGIATGTDKFKGIMKNTLYYNGGYYYGSFTASGSAFKEGTKASPSDSDFTTLTIAGIGTDFHAKCRNSDGSPNFGGFAETTSSSTYKSIGYHFSSGVSQNSSPSIPNTKGGGSSSGTGTDTPSTDTYTPATFAEGSAFMIKNVNSGLYLEVAGNVAANSTNVQQWGANGEGTNNSGVWNTWKLYSAGDGYYYIASCVGDGGTYVLDIDGKKTADGTNIAIYQYKGADNQKFMLTKNSDGSYKIRTKISSDKSALEITNGSADYGANAQQWTINGANCQDWVLESVPDPGIEMNTSLVYGFTNVNSGLSMDIVNGTMADNSNVQQWVSNGYDCQKWVLKAFGSGNYYYIRSLQDQTYVLKAEGSANGSNIDIVTFSSKDSAMLFRFTKNLDGSYGILTHASSDKGLIEVANASADNGANVQQWEANGNNCQKWNITSETTTVATTTTTKATTTTKATTTIQPTTTKATTTTKATTTTAQPTTKATTTTTTATTTTTATAPTKGDIVKDGSLNVQDISALQSYISKKSSFTQEQFNNADLNGDGKVNVIDLALLKQSLKK
;
A
#
# COMPACT_ATOMS: atom_id res chain seq x y z
N MET A 1 2.17 -78.70 -24.92
CA MET A 1 1.09 -79.44 -25.61
C MET A 1 0.49 -78.49 -26.65
N GLN A 2 0.32 -78.89 -27.92
CA GLN A 2 -1.00 -79.15 -28.57
C GLN A 2 -2.12 -78.16 -28.17
N LYS A 3 -2.88 -77.52 -29.09
CA LYS A 3 -2.96 -77.58 -30.57
C LYS A 3 -3.67 -76.32 -31.12
N GLY A 4 -3.23 -75.84 -32.30
CA GLY A 4 -4.08 -75.56 -33.48
C GLY A 4 -5.04 -74.34 -33.47
N PHE A 5 -5.61 -73.93 -34.62
CA PHE A 5 -5.46 -74.49 -35.99
C PHE A 5 -6.05 -73.55 -37.09
N LYS A 6 -5.29 -73.28 -38.18
CA LYS A 6 -5.76 -72.93 -39.55
C LYS A 6 -6.54 -71.59 -39.73
N LYS A 7 -6.67 -70.95 -40.91
CA LYS A 7 -6.18 -71.16 -42.30
C LYS A 7 -6.09 -69.76 -43.01
N VAL A 8 -5.88 -69.67 -44.34
CA VAL A 8 -4.58 -69.43 -45.04
C VAL A 8 -4.85 -68.89 -46.47
N ILE A 9 -3.81 -68.43 -47.21
CA ILE A 9 -3.79 -68.09 -48.68
C ILE A 9 -4.49 -66.76 -49.04
N ALA A 10 -4.04 -65.90 -49.98
CA ALA A 10 -2.77 -65.68 -50.74
C ALA A 10 -2.85 -64.24 -51.36
N THR A 11 -2.07 -63.69 -52.31
CA THR A 11 -1.06 -64.17 -53.31
C THR A 11 0.04 -63.10 -53.50
N VAL A 12 0.71 -63.00 -54.67
CA VAL A 12 1.91 -62.16 -54.92
C VAL A 12 1.90 -61.55 -56.36
N LEU A 13 2.68 -60.46 -56.55
CA LEU A 13 3.37 -59.93 -57.76
C LEU A 13 2.91 -58.61 -58.43
N ALA A 14 3.83 -57.62 -58.36
CA ALA A 14 4.13 -56.53 -59.33
C ALA A 14 3.01 -55.46 -59.59
N VAL A 15 3.26 -54.29 -60.22
CA VAL A 15 4.37 -53.81 -61.08
C VAL A 15 4.65 -52.30 -60.87
N ALA A 16 5.86 -51.85 -61.24
CA ALA A 16 6.25 -50.49 -61.66
C ALA A 16 6.39 -49.33 -60.64
N SER A 17 7.49 -48.60 -60.84
CA SER A 17 7.86 -47.31 -60.24
C SER A 17 7.11 -46.13 -60.86
N MET A 18 6.81 -45.12 -60.04
CA MET A 18 7.06 -43.72 -60.43
C MET A 18 7.35 -42.87 -59.19
N ALA A 19 8.37 -42.00 -59.26
CA ALA A 19 8.73 -41.08 -58.19
C ALA A 19 8.20 -39.67 -58.48
N ILE A 20 7.63 -39.03 -57.46
CA ILE A 20 7.13 -37.64 -57.47
C ILE A 20 7.67 -36.98 -56.19
N PRO A 21 8.16 -35.72 -56.23
CA PRO A 21 9.03 -35.19 -55.18
C PRO A 21 8.32 -34.95 -53.84
N MET A 22 9.09 -35.12 -52.76
CA MET A 22 8.71 -34.80 -51.39
C MET A 22 8.58 -33.29 -51.20
N THR A 23 7.37 -32.76 -51.35
CA THR A 23 7.04 -31.40 -50.88
C THR A 23 7.11 -31.36 -49.36
N ALA A 24 7.87 -30.41 -48.81
CA ALA A 24 7.96 -30.26 -47.36
C ALA A 24 6.59 -29.93 -46.77
N PHE A 25 6.17 -30.70 -45.76
CA PHE A 25 5.09 -30.27 -44.88
C PHE A 25 5.54 -28.98 -44.18
N PRO A 26 4.70 -27.94 -44.11
CA PRO A 26 5.00 -26.80 -43.25
C PRO A 26 5.16 -27.31 -41.82
N ALA A 27 6.13 -26.75 -41.09
CA ALA A 27 6.44 -27.17 -39.73
C ALA A 27 5.19 -27.12 -38.85
N VAL A 28 5.06 -28.08 -37.93
CA VAL A 28 4.06 -28.01 -36.85
C VAL A 28 4.32 -26.71 -36.10
N THR A 29 3.48 -25.70 -36.31
CA THR A 29 3.42 -24.52 -35.47
C THR A 29 2.91 -25.01 -34.12
N THR A 30 3.84 -25.26 -33.20
CA THR A 30 3.51 -25.63 -31.82
C THR A 30 2.58 -24.57 -31.25
N SER A 31 1.33 -24.94 -31.01
CA SER A 31 0.48 -24.21 -30.07
C SER A 31 1.30 -23.99 -28.80
N ALA A 32 1.40 -22.76 -28.32
CA ALA A 32 2.30 -22.41 -27.22
C ALA A 32 2.06 -23.35 -26.03
N ALA A 33 3.00 -24.29 -25.84
CA ALA A 33 2.92 -25.25 -24.76
C ALA A 33 2.96 -24.49 -23.44
N SER A 34 2.26 -25.01 -22.42
CA SER A 34 2.18 -24.40 -21.11
C SER A 34 3.55 -23.96 -20.59
N ASN A 35 3.65 -22.76 -20.03
CA ASN A 35 4.87 -22.19 -19.44
C ASN A 35 5.20 -22.89 -18.09
N ILE A 36 5.31 -24.22 -18.14
CA ILE A 36 5.37 -25.17 -17.03
C ILE A 36 6.45 -26.19 -17.38
N ILE A 37 7.36 -26.44 -16.45
CA ILE A 37 8.40 -27.47 -16.55
C ILE A 37 8.31 -28.36 -15.32
N TYR A 38 8.19 -29.67 -15.52
CA TYR A 38 8.16 -30.66 -14.44
C TYR A 38 9.57 -31.19 -14.14
N CYS A 39 9.88 -31.29 -12.85
CA CYS A 39 11.13 -31.87 -12.35
C CYS A 39 10.87 -33.09 -11.47
N SER A 40 11.86 -33.99 -11.38
CA SER A 40 11.88 -35.08 -10.39
C SER A 40 13.31 -35.35 -9.92
N PRO A 41 13.52 -36.03 -8.78
CA PRO A 41 14.86 -36.37 -8.28
C PRO A 41 15.75 -37.12 -9.28
N ASN A 42 15.13 -37.89 -10.19
CA ASN A 42 15.80 -38.68 -11.22
C ASN A 42 15.45 -38.20 -12.64
N GLY A 43 15.04 -36.93 -12.79
CA GLY A 43 14.52 -36.38 -14.04
C GLY A 43 15.55 -36.33 -15.16
N SER A 44 15.29 -37.02 -16.27
CA SER A 44 16.16 -37.13 -17.44
C SER A 44 15.47 -36.77 -18.77
N GLY A 45 14.19 -36.40 -18.71
CA GLY A 45 13.39 -35.96 -19.86
C GLY A 45 13.52 -34.47 -20.18
N ASP A 46 12.58 -33.96 -20.98
CA ASP A 46 12.49 -32.55 -21.38
C ASP A 46 11.71 -31.65 -20.39
N GLY A 47 10.98 -32.26 -19.46
CA GLY A 47 10.15 -31.56 -18.47
C GLY A 47 8.74 -31.18 -18.96
N SER A 48 8.33 -31.63 -20.15
CA SER A 48 7.01 -31.32 -20.74
C SER A 48 5.81 -31.92 -19.98
N SER A 49 6.04 -32.95 -19.15
CA SER A 49 4.99 -33.63 -18.40
C SER A 49 5.52 -34.26 -17.11
N THR A 50 4.60 -34.63 -16.21
CA THR A 50 4.91 -35.40 -15.00
C THR A 50 5.50 -36.80 -15.29
N SER A 51 5.31 -37.32 -16.51
CA SER A 51 5.87 -38.59 -16.98
C SER A 51 7.18 -38.46 -17.74
N ASN A 52 7.58 -37.24 -18.14
CA ASN A 52 8.88 -36.95 -18.77
C ASN A 52 9.66 -35.82 -18.04
N PRO A 53 9.80 -35.86 -16.69
CA PRO A 53 10.39 -34.76 -15.92
C PRO A 53 11.89 -34.59 -16.19
N THR A 54 12.38 -33.35 -16.06
CA THR A 54 13.80 -32.98 -16.24
C THR A 54 14.48 -32.62 -14.91
N THR A 55 15.74 -32.20 -14.94
CA THR A 55 16.46 -31.73 -13.73
C THR A 55 16.08 -30.29 -13.37
N VAL A 56 16.21 -29.94 -12.08
CA VAL A 56 15.95 -28.57 -11.61
C VAL A 56 16.86 -27.55 -12.31
N ALA A 57 18.13 -27.89 -12.56
CA ALA A 57 19.07 -27.04 -13.28
C ALA A 57 18.65 -26.79 -14.74
N ASN A 58 18.13 -27.80 -15.45
CA ASN A 58 17.58 -27.64 -16.80
C ASN A 58 16.34 -26.74 -16.77
N ALA A 59 15.44 -26.93 -15.81
CA ALA A 59 14.23 -26.13 -15.69
C ALA A 59 14.53 -24.66 -15.37
N VAL A 60 15.42 -24.38 -14.42
CA VAL A 60 15.88 -23.02 -14.06
C VAL A 60 16.49 -22.29 -15.25
N LYS A 61 17.22 -23.00 -16.11
CA LYS A 61 17.80 -22.46 -17.36
C LYS A 61 16.75 -22.12 -18.42
N ASN A 62 15.67 -22.91 -18.50
CA ASN A 62 14.72 -22.88 -19.62
C ASN A 62 13.39 -22.16 -19.32
N VAL A 63 13.01 -21.97 -18.05
CA VAL A 63 11.73 -21.34 -17.67
C VAL A 63 11.67 -19.88 -18.12
N ALA A 64 10.56 -19.46 -18.75
CA ALA A 64 10.33 -18.06 -19.15
C ALA A 64 9.76 -17.24 -17.97
N ALA A 65 9.74 -15.91 -18.08
CA ALA A 65 9.09 -15.06 -17.08
C ALA A 65 7.58 -15.39 -17.00
N GLY A 66 7.01 -15.42 -15.79
CA GLY A 66 5.65 -15.92 -15.56
C GLY A 66 5.50 -17.44 -15.74
N GLY A 67 6.61 -18.19 -15.66
CA GLY A 67 6.64 -19.64 -15.82
C GLY A 67 6.84 -20.39 -14.51
N TYR A 68 6.46 -21.67 -14.52
CA TYR A 68 6.42 -22.53 -13.34
C TYR A 68 7.36 -23.73 -13.48
N ILE A 69 8.12 -24.02 -12.43
CA ILE A 69 8.91 -25.24 -12.25
C ILE A 69 8.20 -26.04 -11.15
N TYR A 70 7.53 -27.12 -11.55
CA TYR A 70 6.81 -28.00 -10.64
C TYR A 70 7.69 -29.18 -10.22
N LEU A 71 8.04 -29.19 -8.93
CA LEU A 71 8.84 -30.22 -8.30
C LEU A 71 7.94 -31.40 -7.90
N LEU A 72 8.11 -32.55 -8.54
CA LEU A 72 7.49 -33.81 -8.10
C LEU A 72 8.11 -34.30 -6.79
N GLU A 73 7.39 -35.17 -6.08
CA GLU A 73 7.78 -35.67 -4.75
C GLU A 73 9.16 -36.32 -4.67
N GLY A 74 9.87 -36.07 -3.56
CA GLY A 74 11.12 -36.74 -3.20
C GLY A 74 12.27 -35.78 -2.89
N THR A 75 13.43 -36.40 -2.61
CA THR A 75 14.67 -35.70 -2.25
C THR A 75 15.55 -35.52 -3.47
N TYR A 76 15.75 -34.27 -3.89
CA TYR A 76 16.64 -33.86 -4.96
C TYR A 76 18.04 -33.68 -4.38
N SER A 77 19.01 -34.46 -4.85
CA SER A 77 20.36 -34.44 -4.29
C SER A 77 21.30 -33.58 -5.13
N PHE A 78 21.88 -32.57 -4.50
CA PHE A 78 22.82 -31.62 -5.10
C PHE A 78 24.23 -31.81 -4.55
N SER A 79 25.23 -31.51 -5.37
CA SER A 79 26.66 -31.52 -5.00
C SER A 79 27.39 -30.23 -5.42
N SER A 80 26.61 -29.17 -5.64
CA SER A 80 27.08 -27.83 -6.01
C SER A 80 25.89 -26.85 -5.96
N PRO A 81 26.11 -25.55 -5.66
CA PRO A 81 25.06 -24.56 -5.56
C PRO A 81 24.08 -24.50 -6.74
N LEU A 82 22.78 -24.46 -6.44
CA LEU A 82 21.75 -24.10 -7.42
C LEU A 82 21.76 -22.58 -7.62
N LYS A 83 22.59 -22.11 -8.56
CA LYS A 83 22.72 -20.70 -8.89
C LYS A 83 21.64 -20.21 -9.86
N ILE A 84 21.07 -19.06 -9.56
CA ILE A 84 20.18 -18.27 -10.42
C ILE A 84 20.82 -16.88 -10.58
N ASP A 85 21.57 -16.68 -11.67
CA ASP A 85 22.27 -15.43 -11.99
C ASP A 85 21.33 -14.22 -12.16
N ASN A 86 21.86 -13.01 -11.93
CA ASN A 86 21.17 -11.73 -12.16
C ASN A 86 20.69 -11.45 -13.61
N SER A 87 21.06 -12.28 -14.58
CA SER A 87 20.53 -12.25 -15.95
C SER A 87 19.21 -13.04 -16.08
N ASN A 88 19.00 -14.04 -15.21
CA ASN A 88 17.87 -14.96 -15.25
C ASN A 88 16.70 -14.42 -14.40
N ASN A 89 16.04 -13.37 -14.89
CA ASN A 89 14.97 -12.67 -14.16
C ASN A 89 13.57 -13.09 -14.60
N GLY A 90 12.60 -13.02 -13.68
CA GLY A 90 11.20 -12.78 -14.03
C GLY A 90 10.94 -11.29 -14.33
N SER A 91 9.70 -10.84 -14.18
CA SER A 91 9.35 -9.41 -14.13
C SER A 91 8.15 -9.18 -13.21
N SER A 92 7.82 -7.92 -12.91
CA SER A 92 6.67 -7.60 -12.06
C SER A 92 5.38 -8.22 -12.60
N GLY A 93 4.61 -8.89 -11.74
CA GLY A 93 3.43 -9.69 -12.11
C GLY A 93 3.73 -11.00 -12.86
N LYS A 94 4.96 -11.23 -13.35
CA LYS A 94 5.38 -12.41 -14.13
C LYS A 94 6.58 -13.07 -13.48
N TYR A 95 6.36 -13.56 -12.26
CA TYR A 95 7.36 -14.27 -11.46
C TYR A 95 7.81 -15.58 -12.12
N LYS A 96 9.09 -15.92 -11.99
CA LYS A 96 9.59 -17.28 -12.26
C LYS A 96 9.40 -18.11 -11.00
N THR A 97 8.52 -19.10 -11.06
CA THR A 97 8.04 -19.81 -9.87
C THR A 97 8.66 -21.20 -9.77
N ILE A 98 9.15 -21.59 -8.59
CA ILE A 98 9.57 -22.96 -8.26
C ILE A 98 8.71 -23.43 -7.08
N ALA A 99 7.96 -24.53 -7.25
CA ALA A 99 6.98 -24.97 -6.27
C ALA A 99 6.83 -26.49 -6.19
N ALA A 100 6.49 -27.00 -4.99
CA ALA A 100 6.10 -28.39 -4.80
C ALA A 100 4.78 -28.70 -5.53
N TYR A 101 4.74 -29.78 -6.30
CA TYR A 101 3.58 -30.19 -7.09
C TYR A 101 2.61 -31.05 -6.28
N ASN A 102 1.30 -30.77 -6.37
CA ASN A 102 0.23 -31.46 -5.62
C ASN A 102 0.43 -31.56 -4.10
N GLY A 103 1.10 -30.57 -3.50
CA GLY A 103 1.46 -30.59 -2.06
C GLY A 103 2.48 -31.68 -1.69
N ALA A 104 3.25 -32.15 -2.68
CA ALA A 104 4.28 -33.18 -2.51
C ALA A 104 5.34 -32.80 -1.49
N LYS A 105 5.90 -33.81 -0.82
CA LYS A 105 7.06 -33.63 0.06
C LYS A 105 8.33 -33.53 -0.75
N VAL A 106 8.81 -32.30 -0.92
CA VAL A 106 9.99 -31.97 -1.71
C VAL A 106 11.10 -31.47 -0.80
N VAL A 107 12.29 -32.04 -0.95
CA VAL A 107 13.51 -31.66 -0.22
C VAL A 107 14.64 -31.47 -1.22
N PHE A 108 15.32 -30.32 -1.18
CA PHE A 108 16.61 -30.12 -1.83
C PHE A 108 17.71 -30.40 -0.79
N ASP A 109 18.39 -31.54 -0.96
CA ASP A 109 19.44 -32.02 -0.06
C ASP A 109 20.82 -31.79 -0.69
N PHE A 110 21.57 -30.86 -0.11
CA PHE A 110 22.86 -30.39 -0.57
C PHE A 110 24.06 -31.10 0.10
N SER A 111 23.82 -32.18 0.85
CA SER A 111 24.84 -32.89 1.66
C SER A 111 26.06 -33.46 0.90
N LYS A 112 26.11 -33.34 -0.43
CA LYS A 112 27.28 -33.70 -1.26
C LYS A 112 28.14 -32.50 -1.70
N GLU A 113 27.80 -31.28 -1.30
CA GLU A 113 28.64 -30.10 -1.51
C GLU A 113 29.91 -30.12 -0.65
N GLY A 114 29.76 -30.53 0.61
CA GLY A 114 30.76 -30.31 1.66
C GLY A 114 30.77 -28.87 2.17
N THR A 115 31.29 -28.65 3.38
CA THR A 115 31.28 -27.32 4.04
C THR A 115 32.27 -26.34 3.39
N GLY A 116 31.88 -25.07 3.24
CA GLY A 116 32.77 -23.97 2.88
C GLY A 116 32.10 -22.78 2.19
N ASP A 117 32.73 -21.60 2.29
CA ASP A 117 32.27 -20.22 1.97
C ASP A 117 31.75 -19.97 0.52
N SER A 118 31.72 -20.99 -0.34
CA SER A 118 31.21 -20.95 -1.72
C SER A 118 30.07 -21.91 -1.98
N ASN A 119 29.60 -22.62 -0.96
CA ASN A 119 28.69 -23.77 -1.06
C ASN A 119 27.32 -23.41 -0.45
N GLN A 120 26.78 -22.24 -0.83
CA GLN A 120 25.42 -21.85 -0.48
C GLN A 120 24.43 -22.62 -1.36
N GLY A 121 23.49 -23.35 -0.77
CA GLY A 121 22.66 -24.32 -1.51
C GLY A 121 21.86 -23.68 -2.65
N VAL A 122 21.20 -22.55 -2.40
CA VAL A 122 20.58 -21.73 -3.47
C VAL A 122 21.16 -20.32 -3.47
N ILE A 123 21.74 -19.90 -4.59
CA ILE A 123 22.22 -18.53 -4.81
C ILE A 123 21.25 -17.83 -5.75
N LEU A 124 20.34 -17.01 -5.20
CA LEU A 124 19.32 -16.28 -5.96
C LEU A 124 19.74 -14.82 -6.15
N ASP A 125 20.51 -14.55 -7.20
CA ASP A 125 20.96 -13.22 -7.65
C ASP A 125 20.01 -12.63 -8.73
N GLY A 126 19.12 -13.47 -9.29
CA GLY A 126 18.00 -13.07 -10.15
C GLY A 126 16.85 -12.38 -9.40
N ASN A 127 16.08 -11.56 -10.13
CA ASN A 127 14.93 -10.80 -9.65
C ASN A 127 13.59 -11.45 -10.07
N TYR A 128 12.52 -11.16 -9.33
CA TYR A 128 11.15 -11.65 -9.59
C TYR A 128 11.05 -13.18 -9.72
N TRP A 129 11.62 -13.90 -8.75
CA TRP A 129 11.39 -15.33 -8.52
C TRP A 129 10.42 -15.56 -7.36
N HIS A 130 9.67 -16.65 -7.43
CA HIS A 130 8.80 -17.13 -6.35
C HIS A 130 9.22 -18.57 -5.97
N PHE A 131 9.72 -18.78 -4.76
CA PHE A 131 10.02 -20.11 -4.21
C PHE A 131 8.92 -20.49 -3.23
N PHE A 132 8.27 -21.65 -3.41
CA PHE A 132 7.09 -22.01 -2.62
C PHE A 132 7.04 -23.45 -2.12
N GLY A 133 6.93 -23.61 -0.80
CA GLY A 133 6.38 -24.83 -0.18
C GLY A 133 7.28 -26.08 -0.22
N PHE A 134 8.61 -25.94 -0.17
CA PHE A 134 9.53 -27.07 -0.06
C PHE A 134 10.70 -26.81 0.92
N GLU A 135 11.46 -27.86 1.23
CA GLU A 135 12.60 -27.80 2.16
C GLU A 135 13.94 -27.67 1.42
N ILE A 136 14.86 -26.86 1.95
CA ILE A 136 16.28 -26.78 1.58
C ILE A 136 17.11 -27.17 2.81
N THR A 137 17.98 -28.17 2.65
CA THR A 137 18.75 -28.75 3.76
C THR A 137 20.18 -29.12 3.39
N LYS A 138 21.08 -29.05 4.39
CA LYS A 138 22.47 -29.51 4.34
C LYS A 138 23.34 -28.84 3.28
N ALA A 139 23.07 -27.56 3.00
CA ALA A 139 24.02 -26.72 2.27
C ALA A 139 25.36 -26.64 2.99
N GLY A 140 26.44 -26.49 2.23
CA GLY A 140 27.80 -26.33 2.76
C GLY A 140 28.07 -24.97 3.44
N ASP A 141 27.14 -24.04 3.29
CA ASP A 141 27.09 -22.67 3.82
C ASP A 141 25.58 -22.34 3.98
N ASN A 142 25.11 -21.16 3.57
CA ASN A 142 23.71 -20.73 3.66
C ASN A 142 22.79 -21.69 2.91
N GLY A 143 21.61 -21.99 3.49
CA GLY A 143 20.56 -22.70 2.75
C GLY A 143 20.11 -21.92 1.51
N MET A 144 19.89 -20.61 1.66
CA MET A 144 19.71 -19.68 0.54
C MET A 144 20.43 -18.35 0.77
N LEU A 145 21.24 -17.93 -0.21
CA LEU A 145 21.73 -16.56 -0.35
C LEU A 145 20.82 -15.79 -1.32
N LEU A 146 19.99 -14.91 -0.77
CA LEU A 146 19.05 -14.05 -1.50
C LEU A 146 19.71 -12.71 -1.83
N ALA A 147 20.30 -12.64 -3.03
CA ALA A 147 21.06 -11.49 -3.54
C ALA A 147 20.29 -10.64 -4.56
N GLY A 148 19.23 -11.17 -5.15
CA GLY A 148 18.31 -10.45 -6.04
C GLY A 148 17.24 -9.64 -5.30
N SER A 149 16.41 -8.94 -6.07
CA SER A 149 15.39 -8.01 -5.58
C SER A 149 13.99 -8.35 -6.10
N ASN A 150 12.97 -7.93 -5.35
CA ASN A 150 11.55 -8.17 -5.66
C ASN A 150 11.22 -9.66 -5.81
N ASN A 151 11.89 -10.54 -5.05
CA ASN A 151 11.60 -11.97 -4.99
C ASN A 151 10.62 -12.30 -3.85
N ILE A 152 9.93 -13.43 -3.96
CA ILE A 152 9.03 -13.98 -2.95
C ILE A 152 9.53 -15.36 -2.54
N ILE A 153 9.76 -15.56 -1.26
CA ILE A 153 10.12 -16.84 -0.66
C ILE A 153 9.01 -17.17 0.33
N GLU A 154 8.17 -18.16 0.02
CA GLU A 154 6.94 -18.42 0.78
C GLU A 154 6.79 -19.90 1.19
N GLN A 155 6.32 -20.15 2.42
CA GLN A 155 6.09 -21.51 2.94
C GLN A 155 7.33 -22.44 2.87
N MET A 156 8.53 -21.87 2.70
CA MET A 156 9.79 -22.63 2.59
C MET A 156 10.30 -23.08 3.96
N VAL A 157 11.01 -24.21 3.99
CA VAL A 157 11.74 -24.68 5.17
C VAL A 157 13.24 -24.67 4.90
N PHE A 158 14.03 -24.11 5.82
CA PHE A 158 15.49 -24.14 5.80
C PHE A 158 15.97 -24.91 7.03
N ASN A 159 16.71 -26.01 6.83
CA ASN A 159 16.96 -26.99 7.89
C ASN A 159 18.38 -27.59 7.83
N GLU A 160 19.08 -27.69 8.96
CA GLU A 160 20.38 -28.39 9.05
C GLU A 160 21.48 -27.88 8.06
N ASN A 161 21.47 -26.60 7.68
CA ASN A 161 22.53 -26.01 6.85
C ASN A 161 23.76 -25.60 7.67
N GLN A 162 24.94 -25.53 7.04
CA GLN A 162 26.23 -25.24 7.70
C GLN A 162 26.55 -23.74 7.84
N ASP A 163 25.67 -22.86 7.37
CA ASP A 163 25.54 -21.47 7.83
C ASP A 163 24.04 -21.11 7.84
N THR A 164 23.71 -19.83 7.93
CA THR A 164 22.37 -19.25 8.01
C THR A 164 21.36 -19.86 7.04
N GLY A 165 20.18 -20.24 7.53
CA GLY A 165 19.17 -20.91 6.71
C GLY A 165 18.72 -20.10 5.49
N LEU A 166 18.43 -18.80 5.66
CA LEU A 166 18.32 -17.84 4.54
C LEU A 166 18.94 -16.50 4.92
N GLN A 167 19.86 -16.01 4.08
CA GLN A 167 20.54 -14.73 4.23
C GLN A 167 20.22 -13.78 3.05
N ILE A 168 19.77 -12.57 3.36
CA ILE A 168 19.61 -11.46 2.40
C ILE A 168 20.87 -10.58 2.42
N SER A 169 21.77 -10.80 1.46
CA SER A 169 23.06 -10.11 1.28
C SER A 169 23.43 -10.09 -0.20
N ARG A 170 24.24 -9.12 -0.66
CA ARG A 170 24.75 -9.14 -2.04
C ARG A 170 25.63 -10.38 -2.27
N TYR A 171 25.47 -11.02 -3.42
CA TYR A 171 26.40 -12.04 -3.91
C TYR A 171 27.54 -11.41 -4.74
N ARG A 172 27.22 -10.53 -5.67
CA ARG A 172 28.20 -9.87 -6.55
C ARG A 172 28.93 -8.73 -5.81
N SER A 173 30.25 -8.77 -5.78
CA SER A 173 31.11 -7.67 -5.29
C SER A 173 30.88 -6.34 -6.03
N ALA A 174 30.48 -6.41 -7.30
CA ALA A 174 30.11 -5.26 -8.12
C ALA A 174 28.83 -4.52 -7.66
N ALA A 175 28.01 -5.11 -6.78
CA ALA A 175 26.91 -4.42 -6.12
C ALA A 175 27.46 -3.52 -4.99
N ALA A 176 28.10 -2.43 -5.39
CA ALA A 176 28.95 -1.63 -4.50
C ALA A 176 28.14 -0.83 -3.46
N THR A 177 26.92 -0.40 -3.79
CA THR A 177 26.12 0.55 -3.02
C THR A 177 24.75 -0.01 -2.61
N ILE A 178 24.10 0.63 -1.63
CA ILE A 178 22.77 0.22 -1.11
C ILE A 178 21.66 0.19 -2.18
N SER A 179 21.80 0.90 -3.30
CA SER A 179 20.88 0.80 -4.45
C SER A 179 21.08 -0.45 -5.31
N ASP A 180 22.24 -1.12 -5.18
CA ASP A 180 22.58 -2.35 -5.90
C ASP A 180 22.29 -3.62 -5.09
N TRP A 181 21.90 -3.45 -3.82
CA TRP A 181 21.72 -4.53 -2.84
C TRP A 181 20.30 -5.12 -2.87
N PRO A 182 20.13 -6.42 -2.54
CA PRO A 182 18.84 -7.11 -2.54
C PRO A 182 17.75 -6.32 -1.80
N SER A 183 16.72 -5.90 -2.52
CA SER A 183 15.67 -4.99 -2.05
C SER A 183 14.27 -5.52 -2.36
N ASN A 184 13.25 -5.06 -1.62
CA ASN A 184 11.83 -5.37 -1.81
C ASN A 184 11.48 -6.87 -1.80
N ASN A 185 12.31 -7.72 -1.19
CA ASN A 185 12.00 -9.15 -1.11
C ASN A 185 11.00 -9.44 0.02
N LEU A 186 10.06 -10.36 -0.23
CA LEU A 186 9.10 -10.86 0.74
C LEU A 186 9.47 -12.29 1.14
N VAL A 187 9.82 -12.50 2.41
CA VAL A 187 10.02 -13.83 3.01
C VAL A 187 8.82 -14.09 3.91
N LYS A 188 7.89 -14.97 3.49
CA LYS A 188 6.56 -15.11 4.11
C LYS A 188 6.27 -16.54 4.55
N ASN A 189 5.83 -16.72 5.79
CA ASN A 189 5.46 -18.02 6.37
C ASN A 189 6.54 -19.11 6.24
N CYS A 190 7.81 -18.71 6.07
CA CYS A 190 8.94 -19.61 6.05
C CYS A 190 9.28 -20.11 7.46
N THR A 191 10.04 -21.20 7.54
CA THR A 191 10.61 -21.69 8.80
C THR A 191 12.09 -21.96 8.63
N SER A 192 12.91 -21.53 9.58
CA SER A 192 14.35 -21.81 9.57
C SER A 192 14.79 -22.39 10.91
N LYS A 193 15.44 -23.55 10.88
CA LYS A 193 15.75 -24.34 12.08
C LYS A 193 17.01 -25.19 11.94
N ASN A 194 17.59 -25.58 13.07
CA ASN A 194 18.72 -26.53 13.15
C ASN A 194 19.96 -26.16 12.31
N ASN A 195 20.03 -24.95 11.75
CA ASN A 195 21.21 -24.47 11.04
C ASN A 195 22.34 -24.28 12.05
N CYS A 196 23.54 -24.72 11.70
CA CYS A 196 24.65 -24.85 12.62
C CYS A 196 25.98 -24.91 11.86
N ASP A 197 26.78 -23.84 11.97
CA ASP A 197 28.15 -23.83 11.51
C ASP A 197 29.00 -24.67 12.46
N ASP A 198 29.30 -25.92 12.09
CA ASP A 198 29.99 -26.87 12.98
C ASP A 198 31.42 -26.44 13.38
N ALA A 199 31.95 -25.39 12.73
CA ALA A 199 33.29 -24.85 12.97
C ALA A 199 33.38 -23.89 14.18
N THR A 200 32.39 -23.00 14.41
CA THR A 200 32.39 -22.09 15.58
C THR A 200 31.05 -22.02 16.31
N MET A 201 29.94 -22.36 15.64
CA MET A 201 28.57 -22.29 16.14
C MET A 201 28.14 -20.86 16.49
N GLU A 202 28.72 -19.87 15.82
CA GLU A 202 28.56 -18.41 16.07
C GLU A 202 27.94 -17.68 14.87
N ASN A 203 27.79 -18.33 13.70
CA ASN A 203 27.44 -17.66 12.44
C ASN A 203 26.06 -18.08 11.89
N ALA A 204 25.63 -19.32 12.13
CA ALA A 204 24.41 -19.86 11.54
C ALA A 204 23.15 -19.40 12.28
N ASP A 205 22.56 -18.31 11.78
CA ASP A 205 21.23 -17.87 12.17
C ASP A 205 20.14 -18.74 11.53
N GLY A 206 18.89 -18.57 11.95
CA GLY A 206 17.78 -19.02 11.12
C GLY A 206 17.57 -18.11 9.90
N PHE A 207 17.46 -16.81 10.13
CA PHE A 207 17.32 -15.81 9.06
C PHE A 207 18.30 -14.65 9.27
N ALA A 208 18.89 -14.18 8.19
CA ALA A 208 19.67 -12.96 8.21
C ALA A 208 19.24 -11.99 7.11
N ALA A 209 19.36 -10.69 7.39
CA ALA A 209 19.20 -9.63 6.42
C ALA A 209 20.22 -8.52 6.75
N LYS A 210 21.50 -8.90 6.61
CA LYS A 210 22.66 -8.24 7.22
C LYS A 210 23.66 -7.75 6.17
N LEU A 211 24.72 -7.05 6.61
CA LEU A 211 25.90 -6.59 5.88
C LEU A 211 25.68 -5.68 4.67
N THR A 212 24.97 -6.18 3.65
CA THR A 212 24.72 -5.58 2.34
C THR A 212 23.29 -5.87 1.89
N CYS A 213 22.36 -5.64 2.81
CA CYS A 213 20.92 -5.80 2.62
C CYS A 213 20.30 -4.47 2.17
N GLY A 214 19.53 -4.51 1.08
CA GLY A 214 18.85 -3.34 0.51
C GLY A 214 17.55 -2.97 1.25
N LYS A 215 16.76 -2.07 0.65
CA LYS A 215 15.57 -1.47 1.29
C LYS A 215 14.32 -2.32 1.08
N GLY A 216 13.34 -2.18 1.96
CA GLY A 216 11.99 -2.72 1.74
C GLY A 216 11.87 -4.24 1.85
N ASN A 217 12.89 -4.93 2.36
CA ASN A 217 12.80 -6.37 2.62
C ASN A 217 11.88 -6.63 3.84
N VAL A 218 10.98 -7.59 3.71
CA VAL A 218 9.95 -7.91 4.72
C VAL A 218 10.01 -9.40 5.07
N PHE A 219 10.02 -9.69 6.36
CA PHE A 219 9.71 -11.02 6.88
C PHE A 219 8.31 -10.98 7.49
N ASP A 220 7.41 -11.86 7.04
CA ASP A 220 6.01 -11.90 7.51
C ASP A 220 5.62 -13.33 7.94
N GLY A 221 5.28 -13.53 9.22
CA GLY A 221 4.78 -14.83 9.73
C GLY A 221 5.81 -15.96 9.76
N CYS A 222 7.10 -15.63 9.60
CA CYS A 222 8.19 -16.59 9.60
C CYS A 222 8.54 -17.09 11.02
N PHE A 223 9.02 -18.34 11.13
CA PHE A 223 9.47 -18.93 12.39
C PHE A 223 10.96 -19.24 12.35
N SER A 224 11.69 -18.89 13.39
CA SER A 224 13.12 -19.17 13.51
C SER A 224 13.43 -19.86 14.83
N TYR A 225 13.82 -21.12 14.79
CA TYR A 225 14.02 -21.87 16.03
C TYR A 225 15.14 -22.90 16.01
N ASN A 226 15.82 -23.02 17.16
CA ASN A 226 16.91 -23.96 17.34
C ASN A 226 18.03 -23.84 16.27
N ASN A 227 18.45 -22.62 15.95
CA ASN A 227 19.68 -22.34 15.20
C ASN A 227 20.85 -22.14 16.18
N SER A 228 22.10 -22.29 15.72
CA SER A 228 23.26 -22.23 16.62
C SER A 228 23.59 -20.84 17.14
N ASP A 229 23.39 -19.79 16.33
CA ASP A 229 23.42 -18.40 16.81
C ASP A 229 22.01 -17.83 17.01
N ASP A 230 21.53 -16.90 16.17
CA ASP A 230 20.26 -16.22 16.41
C ASP A 230 19.05 -16.78 15.66
N GLY A 231 17.86 -16.35 16.10
CA GLY A 231 16.66 -16.44 15.29
C GLY A 231 16.70 -15.50 14.07
N TRP A 232 17.05 -14.23 14.28
CA TRP A 232 17.23 -13.21 13.24
C TRP A 232 18.47 -12.36 13.49
N ASP A 233 19.31 -12.17 12.46
CA ASP A 233 20.41 -11.20 12.45
C ASP A 233 20.24 -10.11 11.38
N LEU A 234 20.27 -8.84 11.82
CA LEU A 234 20.25 -7.64 10.98
C LEU A 234 21.59 -6.85 11.04
N TYR A 235 22.70 -7.51 11.37
CA TYR A 235 24.02 -6.89 11.60
C TYR A 235 24.49 -5.97 10.47
N ALA A 236 24.78 -4.72 10.80
CA ALA A 236 25.46 -3.76 9.93
C ALA A 236 26.91 -3.55 10.42
N LYS A 237 27.81 -3.10 9.53
CA LYS A 237 29.21 -2.80 9.89
C LYS A 237 29.73 -1.55 9.23
N GLU A 238 30.62 -0.83 9.90
CA GLU A 238 31.20 0.44 9.46
C GLU A 238 31.75 0.37 8.02
N ALA A 239 32.42 -0.73 7.67
CA ALA A 239 33.02 -0.96 6.35
C ALA A 239 32.01 -1.10 5.17
N THR A 240 30.71 -1.29 5.44
CA THR A 240 29.64 -1.24 4.42
C THR A 240 28.62 -0.13 4.68
N GLY A 241 28.55 0.40 5.90
CA GLY A 241 27.57 1.40 6.31
C GLY A 241 26.22 0.78 6.70
N ALA A 242 25.19 1.63 6.78
CA ALA A 242 23.85 1.21 7.15
C ALA A 242 23.21 0.35 6.05
N ILE A 243 22.46 -0.66 6.46
CA ILE A 243 21.62 -1.47 5.57
C ILE A 243 20.25 -0.80 5.35
N GLY A 244 19.44 -1.34 4.46
CA GLY A 244 18.07 -0.87 4.30
C GLY A 244 17.19 -1.22 5.50
N VAL A 245 16.10 -0.46 5.66
CA VAL A 245 15.09 -0.76 6.68
C VAL A 245 14.40 -2.07 6.33
N VAL A 246 14.69 -3.09 7.13
CA VAL A 246 13.98 -4.38 7.17
C VAL A 246 12.76 -4.25 8.09
N THR A 247 11.63 -4.82 7.67
CA THR A 247 10.43 -5.01 8.50
C THR A 247 10.33 -6.47 8.91
N LEU A 248 10.23 -6.73 10.21
CA LEU A 248 9.88 -8.04 10.77
C LEU A 248 8.45 -7.94 11.31
N GLN A 249 7.50 -8.69 10.75
CA GLN A 249 6.13 -8.71 11.24
C GLN A 249 5.58 -10.11 11.43
N ASN A 250 4.79 -10.31 12.49
CA ASN A 250 4.17 -11.59 12.83
C ASN A 250 5.18 -12.75 13.04
N CYS A 251 6.47 -12.45 13.23
CA CYS A 251 7.54 -13.44 13.29
C CYS A 251 7.70 -14.05 14.69
N VAL A 252 8.19 -15.29 14.75
CA VAL A 252 8.38 -16.03 16.02
C VAL A 252 9.80 -16.58 16.13
N ALA A 253 10.55 -16.17 17.15
CA ALA A 253 11.94 -16.57 17.38
C ALA A 253 12.12 -17.33 18.70
N PHE A 254 12.54 -18.59 18.67
CA PHE A 254 12.62 -19.37 19.91
C PHE A 254 13.73 -20.42 19.98
N ARG A 255 14.28 -20.64 21.18
CA ARG A 255 15.29 -21.69 21.46
C ARG A 255 16.56 -21.62 20.60
N ASN A 256 16.87 -20.45 20.04
CA ASN A 256 18.14 -20.22 19.32
C ASN A 256 19.31 -20.09 20.31
N GLY A 257 20.54 -20.24 19.82
CA GLY A 257 21.76 -20.50 20.59
C GLY A 257 22.12 -22.00 20.70
N TYR A 258 21.27 -22.87 20.13
CA TYR A 258 21.47 -24.32 20.08
C TYR A 258 20.45 -25.05 19.19
N THR A 259 20.91 -26.10 18.51
CA THR A 259 20.09 -27.02 17.70
C THR A 259 19.20 -27.94 18.55
N GLU A 260 18.16 -28.53 17.94
CA GLU A 260 17.38 -29.62 18.53
C GLU A 260 18.28 -30.84 18.84
N GLY A 261 19.35 -31.04 18.05
CA GLY A 261 20.41 -32.01 18.31
C GLY A 261 21.22 -31.70 19.58
N GLY A 262 21.39 -30.43 19.95
CA GLY A 262 22.15 -29.97 21.12
C GLY A 262 23.55 -29.45 20.81
N LYS A 263 23.92 -29.33 19.53
CA LYS A 263 25.05 -28.48 19.08
C LYS A 263 24.72 -27.01 19.39
N GLY A 264 25.70 -26.19 19.73
CA GLY A 264 25.55 -24.81 20.19
C GLY A 264 26.31 -24.56 21.50
N TYR A 265 25.86 -23.59 22.30
CA TYR A 265 26.40 -23.25 23.63
C TYR A 265 27.84 -22.70 23.70
N GLY A 266 28.46 -22.40 22.57
CA GLY A 266 29.76 -21.73 22.50
C GLY A 266 29.68 -20.23 22.83
N ASP A 267 30.47 -19.43 22.11
CA ASP A 267 30.47 -17.97 22.23
C ASP A 267 29.28 -17.29 21.53
N CYS A 268 28.41 -18.07 20.89
CA CYS A 268 27.10 -17.69 20.35
C CYS A 268 26.37 -16.59 21.15
N ASP A 269 25.90 -15.59 20.40
CA ASP A 269 25.17 -14.43 20.88
C ASP A 269 23.70 -14.78 21.18
N GLY A 270 23.13 -15.81 20.52
CA GLY A 270 22.05 -16.68 21.02
C GLY A 270 20.69 -16.02 21.26
N ASN A 271 20.32 -15.04 20.45
CA ASN A 271 19.17 -14.17 20.59
C ASN A 271 17.96 -14.64 19.75
N GLY A 272 16.75 -14.20 20.11
CA GLY A 272 15.59 -14.32 19.24
C GLY A 272 15.68 -13.36 18.05
N PHE A 273 15.86 -12.08 18.32
CA PHE A 273 15.98 -11.03 17.31
C PHE A 273 17.16 -10.07 17.62
N LYS A 274 18.23 -10.11 16.80
CA LYS A 274 19.39 -9.21 16.82
C LYS A 274 19.20 -8.11 15.78
N LEU A 275 18.73 -6.95 16.26
CA LEU A 275 18.12 -5.89 15.45
C LEU A 275 19.14 -4.83 14.95
N GLY A 276 20.35 -5.28 14.62
CA GLY A 276 21.42 -4.47 14.05
C GLY A 276 22.81 -4.93 14.46
N GLY A 277 23.82 -4.07 14.29
CA GLY A 277 25.21 -4.42 14.57
C GLY A 277 26.19 -3.26 14.43
N GLY A 278 27.44 -3.53 14.82
CA GLY A 278 28.63 -2.74 14.45
C GLY A 278 28.66 -1.26 14.85
N GLY A 279 27.75 -0.79 15.71
CA GLY A 279 27.60 0.64 16.02
C GLY A 279 26.90 1.44 14.92
N VAL A 280 26.36 0.78 13.89
CA VAL A 280 25.81 1.41 12.70
C VAL A 280 24.29 1.52 12.78
N GLY A 281 23.78 2.74 12.61
CA GLY A 281 22.36 3.06 12.79
C GLY A 281 21.48 2.61 11.62
N THR A 282 20.47 1.78 11.89
CA THR A 282 19.38 1.47 10.92
C THR A 282 18.02 1.39 11.61
N ARG A 283 17.03 2.15 11.11
CA ARG A 283 15.68 2.29 11.69
C ARG A 283 14.73 1.13 11.36
N HIS A 284 15.08 -0.07 11.83
CA HIS A 284 14.28 -1.29 11.68
C HIS A 284 12.89 -1.19 12.33
N ILE A 285 11.95 -1.97 11.80
CA ILE A 285 10.55 -2.03 12.22
C ILE A 285 10.22 -3.46 12.65
N VAL A 286 9.69 -3.63 13.86
CA VAL A 286 9.30 -4.94 14.43
C VAL A 286 7.84 -4.87 14.91
N LYS A 287 6.98 -5.77 14.44
CA LYS A 287 5.52 -5.72 14.68
C LYS A 287 4.94 -7.09 14.99
N ASN A 288 4.13 -7.20 16.05
CA ASN A 288 3.38 -8.43 16.34
C ASN A 288 4.26 -9.69 16.51
N CYS A 289 5.49 -9.53 17.00
CA CYS A 289 6.48 -10.62 17.08
C CYS A 289 6.54 -11.27 18.47
N LEU A 290 6.82 -12.57 18.50
CA LEU A 290 6.96 -13.36 19.72
C LEU A 290 8.40 -13.92 19.84
N ALA A 291 9.05 -13.70 20.98
CA ALA A 291 10.37 -14.27 21.28
C ALA A 291 10.36 -15.10 22.57
N PHE A 292 10.71 -16.39 22.53
CA PHE A 292 10.71 -17.21 23.75
C PHE A 292 11.84 -18.23 23.86
N GLU A 293 12.27 -18.51 25.09
CA GLU A 293 13.20 -19.61 25.39
C GLU A 293 14.54 -19.55 24.62
N ASN A 294 14.94 -18.40 24.06
CA ASN A 294 16.24 -18.24 23.43
C ASN A 294 17.35 -18.22 24.49
N LEU A 295 18.56 -18.67 24.12
CA LEU A 295 19.69 -18.82 25.03
C LEU A 295 20.02 -17.50 25.76
N ASN A 296 19.94 -16.37 25.06
CA ASN A 296 20.37 -15.07 25.56
C ASN A 296 19.23 -14.03 25.51
N CYS A 297 19.07 -13.24 24.45
CA CYS A 297 17.99 -12.21 24.41
C CYS A 297 16.70 -12.73 23.77
N GLY A 298 15.55 -12.17 24.16
CA GLY A 298 14.35 -12.20 23.31
C GLY A 298 14.53 -11.25 22.12
N PHE A 299 14.67 -9.96 22.42
CA PHE A 299 14.99 -8.89 21.46
C PHE A 299 16.22 -8.11 21.94
N THR A 300 17.15 -7.80 21.04
CA THR A 300 18.33 -6.95 21.32
C THR A 300 18.55 -5.97 20.18
N ASP A 301 18.86 -4.71 20.49
CA ASP A 301 19.27 -3.73 19.48
C ASP A 301 20.70 -3.96 18.95
N ASN A 302 21.46 -4.85 19.60
CA ASN A 302 22.84 -5.20 19.28
C ASN A 302 23.74 -4.03 18.84
N ASN A 303 23.79 -2.98 19.68
CA ASN A 303 24.58 -1.76 19.43
C ASN A 303 24.12 -0.93 18.22
N ASN A 304 22.89 -1.09 17.72
CA ASN A 304 22.28 -0.19 16.74
C ASN A 304 21.84 1.14 17.39
N PRO A 305 22.51 2.28 17.12
CA PRO A 305 22.15 3.57 17.72
C PRO A 305 20.83 4.15 17.18
N GLU A 306 20.34 3.69 16.03
CA GLU A 306 19.14 4.21 15.36
C GLU A 306 18.04 3.14 15.26
N PHE A 307 17.87 2.26 16.24
CA PHE A 307 16.72 1.34 16.24
C PHE A 307 15.39 2.13 16.13
N GLY A 308 14.49 1.67 15.27
CA GLY A 308 13.30 2.43 14.84
C GLY A 308 12.08 2.20 15.72
N GLU A 309 11.35 1.12 15.43
CA GLU A 309 10.02 0.88 16.00
C GLU A 309 9.83 -0.59 16.42
N MET A 310 9.21 -0.77 17.59
CA MET A 310 8.72 -2.07 18.06
C MET A 310 7.28 -1.93 18.54
N THR A 311 6.34 -2.69 17.99
CA THR A 311 4.91 -2.61 18.35
C THR A 311 4.32 -4.00 18.58
N ASN A 312 3.57 -4.15 19.68
CA ASN A 312 2.82 -5.36 20.00
C ASN A 312 3.69 -6.63 19.99
N CYS A 313 4.86 -6.59 20.63
CA CYS A 313 5.74 -7.76 20.71
C CYS A 313 5.72 -8.36 22.12
N THR A 314 5.79 -9.69 22.22
CA THR A 314 5.91 -10.41 23.50
C THR A 314 7.27 -11.11 23.60
N ALA A 315 7.88 -11.08 24.78
CA ALA A 315 9.02 -11.90 25.13
C ALA A 315 8.71 -12.76 26.37
N TYR A 316 8.94 -14.07 26.29
CA TYR A 316 8.66 -15.03 27.36
C TYR A 316 9.87 -15.92 27.66
N ASN A 317 10.33 -15.95 28.91
CA ASN A 317 11.34 -16.92 29.38
C ASN A 317 12.64 -17.00 28.54
N ASN A 318 13.15 -15.89 28.00
CA ASN A 318 14.48 -15.87 27.36
C ASN A 318 15.59 -15.88 28.44
N ASN A 319 16.87 -15.84 28.03
CA ASN A 319 18.06 -15.94 28.89
C ASN A 319 18.22 -17.33 29.55
N LEU A 320 18.06 -18.40 28.75
CA LEU A 320 18.29 -19.80 29.16
C LEU A 320 19.76 -20.20 29.38
N GLY A 321 20.72 -19.34 29.03
CA GLY A 321 22.14 -19.48 29.31
C GLY A 321 22.59 -18.75 30.58
N GLY A 322 21.71 -17.99 31.24
CA GLY A 322 22.01 -17.27 32.48
C GLY A 322 23.01 -16.11 32.38
N LYS A 323 23.54 -15.80 31.18
CA LYS A 323 24.65 -14.84 30.94
C LYS A 323 24.26 -13.34 31.12
N SER A 324 23.43 -12.99 32.10
CA SER A 324 22.93 -11.63 32.40
C SER A 324 22.24 -10.90 31.23
N LYS A 325 21.67 -11.67 30.28
CA LYS A 325 20.82 -11.16 29.19
C LYS A 325 19.37 -11.00 29.70
N ALA A 326 18.40 -10.65 28.84
CA ALA A 326 17.02 -10.39 29.25
C ALA A 326 15.99 -10.66 28.13
N ASN A 327 14.71 -10.51 28.42
CA ASN A 327 13.66 -10.54 27.40
C ASN A 327 13.84 -9.40 26.38
N TYR A 328 14.19 -8.19 26.83
CA TYR A 328 14.50 -7.04 25.97
C TYR A 328 15.81 -6.32 26.37
N LEU A 329 16.73 -6.14 25.41
CA LEU A 329 17.93 -5.30 25.53
C LEU A 329 17.99 -4.27 24.39
N VAL A 330 17.12 -3.27 24.44
CA VAL A 330 16.91 -2.23 23.40
C VAL A 330 17.27 -0.85 23.97
N TYR A 331 18.48 -0.73 24.53
CA TYR A 331 18.94 0.40 25.38
C TYR A 331 20.13 1.21 24.83
N ARG A 332 20.69 0.79 23.70
CA ARG A 332 21.83 1.40 22.99
C ARG A 332 21.39 2.24 21.79
N SER A 333 20.15 2.06 21.35
CA SER A 333 19.31 2.96 20.55
C SER A 333 19.32 4.43 21.02
N ASN A 334 18.72 5.33 20.25
CA ASN A 334 18.50 6.73 20.62
C ASN A 334 17.12 6.98 21.26
N SER A 335 16.87 8.21 21.72
CA SER A 335 15.62 8.62 22.38
C SER A 335 14.39 8.71 21.44
N THR A 336 14.56 8.54 20.13
CA THR A 336 13.46 8.57 19.14
C THR A 336 12.90 7.18 18.81
N ALA A 337 13.55 6.11 19.27
CA ALA A 337 13.04 4.74 19.13
C ALA A 337 11.67 4.64 19.81
N THR A 338 10.66 4.07 19.14
CA THR A 338 9.29 4.00 19.68
C THR A 338 8.89 2.55 19.95
N MET A 339 8.47 2.28 21.18
CA MET A 339 8.22 0.93 21.70
C MET A 339 6.83 0.87 22.35
N THR A 340 5.86 0.30 21.63
CA THR A 340 4.43 0.37 21.97
C THR A 340 3.86 -1.02 22.23
N GLY A 341 3.13 -1.19 23.33
CA GLY A 341 2.39 -2.42 23.60
C GLY A 341 3.27 -3.65 23.80
N LEU A 342 4.46 -3.51 24.41
CA LEU A 342 5.35 -4.66 24.62
C LEU A 342 4.98 -5.44 25.90
N VAL A 343 5.17 -6.75 25.90
CA VAL A 343 4.96 -7.64 27.05
C VAL A 343 6.21 -8.46 27.33
N SER A 344 6.86 -8.21 28.47
CA SER A 344 7.86 -9.10 29.05
C SER A 344 7.21 -9.99 30.11
N TYR A 345 7.41 -11.30 30.02
CA TYR A 345 7.01 -12.22 31.08
C TYR A 345 8.07 -13.30 31.36
N PHE A 346 8.16 -13.69 32.63
CA PHE A 346 8.99 -14.77 33.14
C PHE A 346 8.16 -15.64 34.09
N ASN A 347 8.02 -16.91 33.74
CA ASN A 347 7.64 -17.98 34.66
C ASN A 347 8.64 -19.12 34.49
N THR A 348 9.72 -19.09 35.27
CA THR A 348 10.83 -20.04 35.19
C THR A 348 10.44 -21.49 35.48
N SER A 349 9.28 -21.72 36.13
CA SER A 349 8.73 -23.07 36.35
C SER A 349 8.00 -23.65 35.12
N LYS A 350 7.69 -22.80 34.14
CA LYS A 350 7.02 -23.14 32.86
C LYS A 350 7.92 -22.90 31.64
N VAL A 351 9.23 -23.05 31.81
CA VAL A 351 10.12 -23.33 30.68
C VAL A 351 9.89 -24.76 30.23
N THR A 352 9.77 -24.99 28.93
CA THR A 352 9.70 -26.34 28.36
C THR A 352 11.02 -27.09 28.56
N LYS A 353 11.03 -28.40 28.30
CA LYS A 353 12.26 -29.20 28.39
C LYS A 353 13.20 -28.85 27.21
N THR A 354 14.06 -27.87 27.43
CA THR A 354 15.17 -27.50 26.54
C THR A 354 16.45 -28.27 26.90
N LYS A 355 17.53 -28.04 26.16
CA LYS A 355 18.87 -28.59 26.44
C LYS A 355 19.81 -27.59 27.14
N ALA A 356 19.30 -26.39 27.48
CA ALA A 356 20.10 -25.26 27.92
C ALA A 356 20.48 -25.29 29.41
N ALA A 357 21.54 -24.55 29.78
CA ALA A 357 22.19 -24.63 31.08
C ALA A 357 21.35 -24.14 32.27
N GLY A 358 20.42 -23.19 32.07
CA GLY A 358 19.47 -22.77 33.09
C GLY A 358 18.95 -21.35 32.90
N ILE A 359 17.63 -21.17 33.02
CA ILE A 359 17.00 -19.84 32.93
C ILE A 359 17.38 -18.94 34.11
N ALA A 360 17.67 -17.67 33.81
CA ALA A 360 17.73 -16.62 34.83
C ALA A 360 16.87 -15.41 34.44
N THR A 361 16.11 -14.88 35.39
CA THR A 361 15.24 -13.71 35.19
C THR A 361 16.07 -12.44 35.01
N GLY A 362 16.20 -11.98 33.76
CA GLY A 362 16.97 -10.79 33.41
C GLY A 362 16.18 -9.49 33.56
N THR A 363 16.86 -8.39 33.94
CA THR A 363 16.29 -7.03 33.85
C THR A 363 16.27 -6.57 32.39
N ASP A 364 15.08 -6.23 31.90
CA ASP A 364 14.87 -5.57 30.61
C ASP A 364 15.46 -4.16 30.62
N LYS A 365 15.99 -3.72 29.47
CA LYS A 365 16.63 -2.41 29.30
C LYS A 365 16.15 -1.78 28.01
N PHE A 366 15.81 -0.49 28.07
CA PHE A 366 15.19 0.26 26.98
C PHE A 366 15.71 1.69 26.91
N LYS A 367 15.77 2.27 25.70
CA LYS A 367 16.04 3.69 25.47
C LYS A 367 15.22 4.19 24.29
N GLY A 368 14.37 5.18 24.54
CA GLY A 368 13.32 5.61 23.60
C GLY A 368 11.99 5.91 24.29
N ILE A 369 10.94 6.07 23.49
CA ILE A 369 9.57 6.39 23.92
C ILE A 369 8.81 5.07 24.12
N MET A 370 8.51 4.74 25.37
CA MET A 370 7.70 3.58 25.74
C MET A 370 6.21 3.98 25.82
N LYS A 371 5.34 3.16 25.26
CA LYS A 371 3.87 3.33 25.34
C LYS A 371 3.22 2.01 25.73
N ASN A 372 2.33 2.02 26.72
CA ASN A 372 1.55 0.88 27.19
C ASN A 372 2.39 -0.41 27.31
N THR A 373 3.59 -0.35 27.89
CA THR A 373 4.54 -1.48 27.92
C THR A 373 4.62 -2.08 29.31
N LEU A 374 4.48 -3.41 29.38
CA LEU A 374 4.72 -4.24 30.56
C LEU A 374 6.15 -4.82 30.47
N TYR A 375 7.02 -4.46 31.41
CA TYR A 375 8.42 -4.89 31.42
C TYR A 375 8.91 -5.31 32.82
N TYR A 376 10.03 -6.01 32.89
CA TYR A 376 10.63 -6.47 34.15
C TYR A 376 11.96 -5.76 34.46
N ASN A 377 12.06 -5.10 35.61
CA ASN A 377 13.32 -4.60 36.18
C ASN A 377 13.40 -4.89 37.69
N GLY A 378 13.73 -6.14 38.03
CA GLY A 378 13.74 -6.62 39.42
C GLY A 378 12.34 -6.58 40.05
N GLY A 379 11.31 -6.88 39.25
CA GLY A 379 9.89 -6.62 39.50
C GLY A 379 9.23 -6.05 38.26
N TYR A 380 7.92 -6.25 38.10
CA TYR A 380 7.19 -5.80 36.91
C TYR A 380 6.69 -4.35 37.04
N TYR A 381 6.68 -3.64 35.91
CA TYR A 381 6.19 -2.27 35.77
C TYR A 381 5.39 -2.14 34.47
N TYR A 382 4.35 -1.32 34.47
CA TYR A 382 3.47 -1.05 33.33
C TYR A 382 3.23 0.44 33.13
N GLY A 383 3.28 0.92 31.89
CA GLY A 383 2.85 2.28 31.55
C GLY A 383 3.45 2.86 30.27
N SER A 384 3.44 4.20 30.20
CA SER A 384 3.95 5.01 29.09
C SER A 384 4.89 6.09 29.63
N PHE A 385 6.12 6.14 29.14
CA PHE A 385 7.22 6.96 29.68
C PHE A 385 8.40 7.02 28.70
N THR A 386 9.39 7.88 28.94
CA THR A 386 10.64 7.88 28.16
C THR A 386 11.72 7.09 28.90
N ALA A 387 12.19 6.01 28.30
CA ALA A 387 13.24 5.17 28.85
C ALA A 387 14.64 5.75 28.58
N SER A 388 15.52 5.72 29.58
CA SER A 388 16.83 6.38 29.57
C SER A 388 18.04 5.44 29.43
N GLY A 389 17.82 4.12 29.31
CA GLY A 389 18.87 3.12 29.14
C GLY A 389 18.74 1.91 30.06
N SER A 390 19.74 1.70 30.91
CA SER A 390 19.91 0.47 31.69
C SER A 390 19.38 0.52 33.14
N ALA A 391 18.95 1.69 33.63
CA ALA A 391 18.77 1.95 35.06
C ALA A 391 17.55 2.84 35.39
N PHE A 392 16.38 2.55 34.81
CA PHE A 392 15.12 3.25 35.09
C PHE A 392 14.05 2.29 35.65
N LYS A 393 13.10 2.81 36.44
CA LYS A 393 11.99 2.05 37.05
C LYS A 393 10.69 2.85 36.98
N GLU A 394 10.36 3.25 35.75
CA GLU A 394 9.23 4.12 35.41
C GLU A 394 7.92 3.33 35.22
N GLY A 395 6.80 4.04 35.35
CA GLY A 395 5.46 3.47 35.26
C GLY A 395 4.93 2.95 36.60
N THR A 396 3.73 2.38 36.58
CA THR A 396 3.08 1.80 37.76
C THR A 396 3.63 0.41 38.02
N LYS A 397 3.89 0.04 39.29
CA LYS A 397 4.25 -1.34 39.64
C LYS A 397 3.13 -2.29 39.23
N ALA A 398 3.50 -3.35 38.51
CA ALA A 398 2.59 -4.35 37.99
C ALA A 398 2.79 -5.70 38.70
N SER A 399 1.85 -6.62 38.52
CA SER A 399 1.93 -8.00 39.03
C SER A 399 1.23 -8.97 38.06
N PRO A 400 1.76 -9.13 36.84
CA PRO A 400 1.24 -10.09 35.86
C PRO A 400 1.36 -11.53 36.35
N SER A 401 0.43 -12.35 35.90
CA SER A 401 0.16 -13.70 36.38
C SER A 401 -0.05 -14.67 35.23
N ASP A 402 0.01 -15.98 35.48
CA ASP A 402 -0.30 -16.99 34.47
C ASP A 402 -1.71 -16.82 33.88
N SER A 403 -2.67 -16.31 34.66
CA SER A 403 -4.06 -16.02 34.24
C SER A 403 -4.20 -14.82 33.29
N ASP A 404 -3.15 -14.01 33.12
CA ASP A 404 -3.14 -12.95 32.11
C ASP A 404 -2.94 -13.51 30.68
N PHE A 405 -2.53 -14.77 30.54
CA PHE A 405 -2.18 -15.41 29.27
C PHE A 405 -3.10 -16.59 28.90
N THR A 406 -3.38 -16.75 27.61
CA THR A 406 -4.31 -17.78 27.11
C THR A 406 -3.77 -19.19 27.34
N THR A 407 -2.48 -19.39 27.12
CA THR A 407 -1.72 -20.53 27.64
C THR A 407 -0.26 -20.16 27.84
N LEU A 408 0.42 -20.83 28.79
CA LEU A 408 1.87 -20.79 28.96
C LEU A 408 2.49 -22.18 28.78
N THR A 409 1.80 -23.06 28.04
CA THR A 409 2.25 -24.39 27.63
C THR A 409 2.37 -24.44 26.12
N ILE A 410 3.58 -24.73 25.63
CA ILE A 410 3.89 -24.95 24.21
C ILE A 410 4.61 -26.28 24.03
N ALA A 411 4.63 -26.81 22.81
CA ALA A 411 5.29 -28.07 22.51
C ALA A 411 6.82 -28.00 22.72
N GLY A 412 7.43 -29.14 23.04
CA GLY A 412 8.88 -29.27 23.26
C GLY A 412 9.71 -29.35 21.98
N ILE A 413 11.02 -29.51 22.15
CA ILE A 413 11.98 -29.85 21.08
C ILE A 413 11.56 -31.15 20.37
N GLY A 414 11.86 -31.26 19.07
CA GLY A 414 11.44 -32.36 18.20
C GLY A 414 10.03 -32.17 17.62
N THR A 415 9.48 -30.96 17.71
CA THR A 415 8.16 -30.64 17.15
C THR A 415 8.31 -29.96 15.79
N ASP A 416 7.59 -30.45 14.80
CA ASP A 416 7.38 -29.74 13.55
C ASP A 416 6.42 -28.55 13.77
N PHE A 417 7.01 -27.39 14.08
CA PHE A 417 6.26 -26.14 14.26
C PHE A 417 5.78 -25.56 12.93
N HIS A 418 6.43 -25.89 11.80
CA HIS A 418 5.98 -25.43 10.48
C HIS A 418 4.61 -26.04 10.13
N ALA A 419 4.46 -27.36 10.33
CA ALA A 419 3.19 -28.04 10.09
C ALA A 419 2.13 -27.83 11.20
N LYS A 420 2.53 -27.62 12.46
CA LYS A 420 1.58 -27.54 13.59
C LYS A 420 1.15 -26.15 14.02
N CYS A 421 1.94 -25.11 13.78
CA CYS A 421 1.68 -23.76 14.30
C CYS A 421 1.34 -22.75 13.19
N ARG A 422 0.66 -23.23 12.13
CA ARG A 422 0.15 -22.41 11.03
C ARG A 422 -1.34 -22.66 10.82
N ASN A 423 -2.06 -21.61 10.43
CA ASN A 423 -3.41 -21.70 9.88
C ASN A 423 -3.35 -22.24 8.44
N SER A 424 -4.51 -22.53 7.84
CA SER A 424 -4.63 -23.08 6.48
C SER A 424 -4.14 -22.16 5.35
N ASP A 425 -3.97 -20.86 5.62
CA ASP A 425 -3.35 -19.86 4.73
C ASP A 425 -1.83 -19.73 4.95
N GLY A 426 -1.26 -20.54 5.84
CA GLY A 426 0.14 -20.46 6.28
C GLY A 426 0.40 -19.45 7.41
N SER A 427 -0.55 -18.59 7.77
CA SER A 427 -0.33 -17.55 8.79
C SER A 427 -0.07 -18.14 10.19
N PRO A 428 0.66 -17.44 11.08
CA PRO A 428 1.01 -17.97 12.40
C PRO A 428 -0.18 -18.33 13.29
N ASN A 429 -0.09 -19.45 14.00
CA ASN A 429 -1.02 -19.83 15.06
C ASN A 429 -0.32 -20.66 16.15
N PHE A 430 -0.02 -20.04 17.29
CA PHE A 430 0.59 -20.70 18.45
C PHE A 430 -0.42 -21.05 19.56
N GLY A 431 -1.73 -21.08 19.23
CA GLY A 431 -2.79 -21.44 20.19
C GLY A 431 -2.88 -20.52 21.42
N GLY A 432 -2.53 -19.24 21.25
CA GLY A 432 -2.50 -18.25 22.34
C GLY A 432 -1.32 -18.37 23.32
N PHE A 433 -0.24 -19.06 22.95
CA PHE A 433 0.92 -19.23 23.83
C PHE A 433 1.65 -17.90 24.13
N ALA A 434 1.56 -17.45 25.39
CA ALA A 434 1.96 -16.11 25.85
C ALA A 434 1.21 -14.94 25.17
N GLU A 435 0.05 -15.20 24.57
CA GLU A 435 -0.91 -14.19 24.11
C GLU A 435 -1.82 -13.75 25.26
N THR A 436 -2.03 -12.45 25.44
CA THR A 436 -2.80 -11.90 26.56
C THR A 436 -4.31 -12.19 26.40
N THR A 437 -4.98 -12.58 27.49
CA THR A 437 -6.41 -12.93 27.45
C THR A 437 -7.29 -11.69 27.35
N SER A 438 -8.48 -11.80 26.75
CA SER A 438 -9.50 -10.73 26.72
C SER A 438 -10.00 -10.29 28.11
N SER A 439 -9.78 -11.13 29.13
CA SER A 439 -10.00 -10.86 30.56
C SER A 439 -8.83 -10.14 31.26
N SER A 440 -7.62 -10.14 30.68
CA SER A 440 -6.44 -9.53 31.29
C SER A 440 -6.51 -8.00 31.30
N THR A 441 -5.82 -7.39 32.27
CA THR A 441 -5.51 -5.94 32.25
C THR A 441 -4.63 -5.56 31.06
N TYR A 442 -3.85 -6.52 30.54
CA TYR A 442 -2.88 -6.34 29.47
C TYR A 442 -3.39 -6.77 28.08
N LYS A 443 -4.71 -7.00 27.93
CA LYS A 443 -5.38 -7.58 26.74
C LYS A 443 -5.23 -6.82 25.40
N SER A 444 -4.64 -5.63 25.42
CA SER A 444 -4.43 -4.78 24.23
C SER A 444 -2.93 -4.59 23.93
N ILE A 445 -2.08 -5.42 24.54
CA ILE A 445 -0.61 -5.36 24.45
C ILE A 445 -0.03 -6.79 24.39
N GLY A 446 1.18 -6.89 23.87
CA GLY A 446 1.79 -8.14 23.45
C GLY A 446 1.45 -8.46 21.99
N TYR A 447 1.93 -9.61 21.50
CA TYR A 447 1.54 -10.11 20.19
C TYR A 447 0.10 -10.67 20.23
N HIS A 448 -0.59 -10.64 19.10
CA HIS A 448 -1.88 -11.26 18.89
C HIS A 448 -1.91 -12.06 17.57
N PHE A 449 -2.08 -13.39 17.64
CA PHE A 449 -2.31 -14.26 16.49
C PHE A 449 -3.67 -14.98 16.57
N SER A 450 -4.21 -15.17 17.77
CA SER A 450 -5.45 -15.94 17.98
C SER A 450 -6.70 -15.22 17.46
N SER A 451 -6.60 -13.91 17.20
CA SER A 451 -7.58 -13.10 16.46
C SER A 451 -7.48 -13.21 14.93
N GLY A 452 -6.54 -14.02 14.41
CA GLY A 452 -6.11 -14.00 13.01
C GLY A 452 -5.04 -12.94 12.74
N VAL A 453 -4.29 -13.14 11.65
CA VAL A 453 -3.14 -12.31 11.27
C VAL A 453 -3.35 -11.76 9.86
N SER A 454 -3.27 -10.44 9.71
CA SER A 454 -3.27 -9.82 8.37
C SER A 454 -1.86 -9.90 7.77
N GLN A 455 -1.76 -10.48 6.58
CA GLN A 455 -0.52 -10.62 5.80
C GLN A 455 -0.77 -10.17 4.36
N ASN A 456 0.29 -9.75 3.66
CA ASN A 456 0.17 -9.41 2.24
C ASN A 456 -0.06 -10.66 1.38
N SER A 457 -0.94 -10.54 0.38
CA SER A 457 -1.21 -11.59 -0.61
C SER A 457 -0.02 -11.78 -1.55
N SER A 458 0.41 -13.02 -1.74
CA SER A 458 1.39 -13.42 -2.76
C SER A 458 0.69 -13.80 -4.07
N PRO A 459 1.40 -13.87 -5.20
CA PRO A 459 0.88 -14.45 -6.44
C PRO A 459 0.44 -15.91 -6.23
N SER A 460 -0.82 -16.21 -6.54
CA SER A 460 -1.37 -17.56 -6.44
C SER A 460 -0.65 -18.53 -7.41
N ILE A 461 -0.24 -19.70 -6.91
CA ILE A 461 0.36 -20.73 -7.75
C ILE A 461 -0.76 -21.62 -8.32
N PRO A 462 -0.84 -21.80 -9.65
CA PRO A 462 -1.92 -22.56 -10.28
C PRO A 462 -2.04 -24.00 -9.76
N ASN A 463 -3.29 -24.43 -9.63
CA ASN A 463 -3.79 -25.73 -9.18
C ASN A 463 -2.76 -26.82 -8.78
N THR A 464 -2.73 -27.13 -7.49
CA THR A 464 -2.06 -28.34 -6.96
C THR A 464 -2.99 -29.25 -6.14
N LYS A 465 -4.24 -29.43 -6.60
CA LYS A 465 -5.02 -30.65 -6.31
C LYS A 465 -6.00 -30.98 -7.45
N GLY A 466 -5.65 -32.02 -8.22
CA GLY A 466 -6.48 -32.50 -9.33
C GLY A 466 -7.89 -32.93 -8.89
N GLY A 467 -8.89 -32.64 -9.73
CA GLY A 467 -10.29 -32.89 -9.41
C GLY A 467 -10.65 -34.37 -9.35
N GLY A 468 -11.46 -34.75 -8.36
CA GLY A 468 -12.19 -36.02 -8.38
C GLY A 468 -13.36 -35.92 -9.34
N SER A 469 -13.35 -36.69 -10.42
CA SER A 469 -14.50 -36.79 -11.32
C SER A 469 -15.63 -37.58 -10.65
N SER A 470 -16.67 -36.88 -10.19
CA SER A 470 -17.92 -37.51 -9.79
C SER A 470 -18.83 -37.66 -11.02
N SER A 471 -18.75 -38.83 -11.67
CA SER A 471 -19.72 -39.24 -12.69
C SER A 471 -21.07 -39.60 -12.04
N GLY A 472 -21.72 -38.60 -11.43
CA GLY A 472 -23.00 -38.72 -10.76
C GLY A 472 -24.14 -38.41 -11.71
N THR A 473 -24.83 -39.44 -12.21
CA THR A 473 -26.13 -39.29 -12.89
C THR A 473 -27.22 -39.04 -11.85
N GLY A 474 -27.15 -37.88 -11.17
CA GLY A 474 -28.13 -37.41 -10.20
C GLY A 474 -28.99 -36.31 -10.80
N THR A 475 -30.29 -36.55 -10.94
CA THR A 475 -31.26 -35.51 -11.28
C THR A 475 -31.63 -34.75 -10.01
N ASP A 476 -30.84 -33.73 -9.66
CA ASP A 476 -31.09 -32.92 -8.47
C ASP A 476 -31.16 -31.42 -8.73
N THR A 477 -31.87 -30.73 -7.84
CA THR A 477 -32.28 -29.33 -7.97
C THR A 477 -31.10 -28.37 -7.68
N PRO A 478 -31.00 -27.18 -8.30
CA PRO A 478 -29.81 -26.34 -8.16
C PRO A 478 -29.44 -25.99 -6.71
N SER A 479 -28.17 -26.22 -6.35
CA SER A 479 -27.59 -25.73 -5.10
C SER A 479 -27.59 -24.21 -5.07
N THR A 480 -28.16 -23.63 -4.02
CA THR A 480 -28.03 -22.20 -3.73
C THR A 480 -26.74 -21.97 -2.95
N ASP A 481 -25.66 -21.58 -3.65
CA ASP A 481 -24.41 -21.18 -3.00
C ASP A 481 -24.66 -20.03 -2.02
N THR A 482 -24.49 -20.28 -0.73
CA THR A 482 -24.66 -19.27 0.33
C THR A 482 -23.40 -18.43 0.44
N TYR A 483 -23.36 -17.30 -0.26
CA TYR A 483 -22.34 -16.27 -0.14
C TYR A 483 -22.78 -15.14 0.81
N THR A 484 -21.85 -14.59 1.59
CA THR A 484 -22.11 -13.49 2.52
C THR A 484 -21.72 -12.15 1.88
N PRO A 485 -22.61 -11.14 1.85
CA PRO A 485 -22.23 -9.78 1.46
C PRO A 485 -21.22 -9.19 2.44
N ALA A 486 -20.20 -8.49 1.93
CA ALA A 486 -19.23 -7.76 2.75
C ALA A 486 -19.77 -6.36 3.10
N THR A 487 -19.42 -5.87 4.29
CA THR A 487 -19.80 -4.54 4.77
C THR A 487 -18.61 -3.58 4.77
N PHE A 488 -18.79 -2.39 4.21
CA PHE A 488 -17.83 -1.29 4.16
C PHE A 488 -18.43 -0.03 4.79
N ALA A 489 -17.58 0.87 5.29
CA ALA A 489 -18.01 2.18 5.81
C ALA A 489 -18.50 3.08 4.67
N GLU A 490 -19.48 3.93 4.93
CA GLU A 490 -20.16 4.70 3.88
C GLU A 490 -19.22 5.74 3.25
N GLY A 491 -19.11 5.73 1.92
CA GLY A 491 -18.21 6.60 1.16
C GLY A 491 -16.73 6.19 1.21
N SER A 492 -16.37 5.06 1.83
CA SER A 492 -14.98 4.61 1.93
C SER A 492 -14.35 4.36 0.55
N ALA A 493 -13.09 4.79 0.39
CA ALA A 493 -12.38 4.84 -0.89
C ALA A 493 -11.35 3.70 -1.05
N PHE A 494 -11.29 3.15 -2.26
CA PHE A 494 -10.43 2.02 -2.62
C PHE A 494 -9.85 2.17 -4.02
N MET A 495 -8.67 1.60 -4.23
CA MET A 495 -8.26 1.10 -5.53
C MET A 495 -8.67 -0.38 -5.63
N ILE A 496 -9.30 -0.76 -6.74
CA ILE A 496 -9.87 -2.11 -6.91
C ILE A 496 -8.95 -2.90 -7.85
N LYS A 497 -8.08 -3.76 -7.30
CA LYS A 497 -7.07 -4.54 -8.03
C LYS A 497 -7.64 -5.89 -8.48
N ASN A 498 -7.45 -6.25 -9.74
CA ASN A 498 -7.81 -7.57 -10.27
C ASN A 498 -6.82 -8.64 -9.79
N VAL A 499 -7.32 -9.78 -9.28
CA VAL A 499 -6.48 -10.85 -8.72
C VAL A 499 -5.67 -11.58 -9.80
N ASN A 500 -6.17 -11.66 -11.04
CA ASN A 500 -5.47 -12.32 -12.16
C ASN A 500 -4.33 -11.48 -12.75
N SER A 501 -4.53 -10.16 -12.93
CA SER A 501 -3.53 -9.31 -13.60
C SER A 501 -2.63 -8.50 -12.65
N GLY A 502 -3.09 -8.25 -11.42
CA GLY A 502 -2.47 -7.27 -10.52
C GLY A 502 -2.64 -5.81 -10.95
N LEU A 503 -3.40 -5.54 -12.03
CA LEU A 503 -3.77 -4.21 -12.49
C LEU A 503 -5.07 -3.74 -11.80
N TYR A 504 -5.34 -2.44 -11.84
CA TYR A 504 -6.44 -1.79 -11.14
C TYR A 504 -7.55 -1.36 -12.08
N LEU A 505 -8.79 -1.41 -11.61
CA LEU A 505 -9.98 -0.90 -12.29
C LEU A 505 -9.85 0.61 -12.53
N GLU A 506 -9.89 1.03 -13.78
CA GLU A 506 -9.66 2.39 -14.26
C GLU A 506 -10.86 2.90 -15.07
N VAL A 507 -11.23 4.18 -14.88
CA VAL A 507 -12.01 4.94 -15.87
C VAL A 507 -11.09 5.43 -16.99
N ALA A 508 -11.26 4.87 -18.19
CA ALA A 508 -10.34 5.04 -19.31
C ALA A 508 -10.05 6.53 -19.61
N GLY A 509 -8.79 6.93 -19.48
CA GLY A 509 -8.32 8.28 -19.79
C GLY A 509 -8.84 9.39 -18.88
N ASN A 510 -9.35 9.07 -17.67
CA ASN A 510 -9.87 10.04 -16.69
C ASN A 510 -11.04 10.90 -17.24
N VAL A 511 -11.88 10.35 -18.11
CA VAL A 511 -12.99 11.07 -18.74
C VAL A 511 -14.29 10.95 -17.93
N ALA A 512 -14.68 12.02 -17.24
CA ALA A 512 -15.92 12.10 -16.46
C ALA A 512 -17.18 12.31 -17.34
N ALA A 513 -17.58 11.28 -18.09
CA ALA A 513 -18.74 11.28 -18.98
C ALA A 513 -19.53 9.96 -18.94
N ASN A 514 -20.79 10.01 -19.37
CA ASN A 514 -21.64 8.82 -19.53
C ASN A 514 -21.07 7.86 -20.57
N SER A 515 -21.08 6.57 -20.25
CA SER A 515 -20.51 5.49 -21.06
C SER A 515 -19.01 5.67 -21.38
N THR A 516 -18.25 6.38 -20.53
CA THR A 516 -16.79 6.27 -20.53
C THR A 516 -16.43 4.84 -20.09
N ASN A 517 -15.56 4.19 -20.87
CA ASN A 517 -15.21 2.79 -20.67
C ASN A 517 -14.48 2.53 -19.34
N VAL A 518 -14.71 1.36 -18.75
CA VAL A 518 -13.92 0.88 -17.61
C VAL A 518 -13.01 -0.26 -18.06
N GLN A 519 -11.75 -0.18 -17.66
CA GLN A 519 -10.67 -1.08 -18.07
C GLN A 519 -9.75 -1.40 -16.89
N GLN A 520 -8.68 -2.15 -17.12
CA GLN A 520 -7.58 -2.27 -16.15
C GLN A 520 -6.33 -1.48 -16.56
N TRP A 521 -5.63 -0.90 -15.60
CA TRP A 521 -4.34 -0.25 -15.81
C TRP A 521 -3.43 -0.32 -14.57
N GLY A 522 -2.16 0.06 -14.71
CA GLY A 522 -1.25 0.19 -13.57
C GLY A 522 -1.69 1.28 -12.58
N ALA A 523 -1.14 1.24 -11.35
CA ALA A 523 -1.25 2.35 -10.40
C ALA A 523 -0.41 3.55 -10.87
N ASN A 524 -0.93 4.28 -11.86
CA ASN A 524 -0.23 5.40 -12.45
C ASN A 524 -0.21 6.62 -11.51
N GLY A 525 0.91 6.75 -10.79
CA GLY A 525 1.22 7.84 -9.86
C GLY A 525 2.73 7.97 -9.64
N GLU A 526 3.52 7.93 -10.71
CA GLU A 526 4.99 7.93 -10.63
C GLU A 526 5.52 9.09 -9.75
N GLY A 527 6.22 8.74 -8.67
CA GLY A 527 6.93 9.68 -7.81
C GLY A 527 6.14 10.29 -6.65
N THR A 528 4.84 9.99 -6.46
CA THR A 528 4.09 10.45 -5.26
C THR A 528 3.15 9.37 -4.72
N ASN A 529 2.93 9.37 -3.40
CA ASN A 529 2.06 8.41 -2.70
C ASN A 529 0.56 8.74 -2.89
N ASN A 530 0.13 9.08 -4.10
CA ASN A 530 -1.22 9.58 -4.36
C ASN A 530 -1.78 8.97 -5.65
N SER A 531 -2.83 8.17 -5.50
CA SER A 531 -3.51 7.48 -6.59
C SER A 531 -4.28 8.47 -7.46
N GLY A 532 -4.16 8.35 -8.79
CA GLY A 532 -4.97 9.12 -9.72
C GLY A 532 -6.47 8.84 -9.54
N VAL A 533 -7.30 9.89 -9.57
CA VAL A 533 -8.76 9.80 -9.32
C VAL A 533 -9.51 8.87 -10.28
N TRP A 534 -8.89 8.49 -11.40
CA TRP A 534 -9.40 7.54 -12.38
C TRP A 534 -9.29 6.06 -11.96
N ASN A 535 -8.43 5.73 -10.99
CA ASN A 535 -8.32 4.39 -10.40
C ASN A 535 -8.95 4.28 -8.99
N THR A 536 -9.51 5.37 -8.47
CA THR A 536 -10.08 5.43 -7.11
C THR A 536 -11.60 5.40 -7.15
N TRP A 537 -12.18 4.56 -6.30
CA TRP A 537 -13.60 4.25 -6.25
C TRP A 537 -14.12 4.33 -4.82
N LYS A 538 -15.28 4.96 -4.61
CA LYS A 538 -15.97 5.04 -3.31
C LYS A 538 -17.17 4.10 -3.26
N LEU A 539 -17.37 3.44 -2.12
CA LEU A 539 -18.51 2.55 -1.90
C LEU A 539 -19.62 3.27 -1.12
N TYR A 540 -20.81 3.36 -1.72
CA TYR A 540 -22.02 3.88 -1.08
C TYR A 540 -23.09 2.79 -1.02
N SER A 541 -23.72 2.60 0.14
CA SER A 541 -24.67 1.51 0.37
C SER A 541 -25.93 1.67 -0.48
N ALA A 542 -26.34 0.58 -1.14
CA ALA A 542 -27.57 0.49 -1.92
C ALA A 542 -28.68 -0.33 -1.22
N GLY A 543 -28.45 -0.75 0.03
CA GLY A 543 -29.28 -1.73 0.73
C GLY A 543 -28.99 -3.18 0.35
N ASP A 544 -29.53 -4.13 1.11
CA ASP A 544 -29.46 -5.58 0.87
C ASP A 544 -28.05 -6.17 0.60
N GLY A 545 -26.99 -5.53 1.12
CA GLY A 545 -25.59 -5.92 0.88
C GLY A 545 -24.99 -5.47 -0.47
N TYR A 546 -25.73 -4.67 -1.24
CA TYR A 546 -25.25 -4.05 -2.48
C TYR A 546 -24.66 -2.67 -2.23
N TYR A 547 -23.78 -2.28 -3.15
CA TYR A 547 -23.15 -0.96 -3.20
C TYR A 547 -23.32 -0.34 -4.60
N TYR A 548 -23.40 0.98 -4.61
CA TYR A 548 -23.03 1.78 -5.76
C TYR A 548 -21.53 2.04 -5.69
N ILE A 549 -20.81 1.68 -6.74
CA ILE A 549 -19.36 1.87 -6.84
C ILE A 549 -19.12 3.18 -7.61
N ALA A 550 -18.93 4.27 -6.87
CA ALA A 550 -18.77 5.62 -7.39
C ALA A 550 -17.34 5.88 -7.84
N SER A 551 -17.14 6.53 -8.98
CA SER A 551 -15.81 6.91 -9.45
C SER A 551 -15.38 8.26 -8.89
N CYS A 552 -14.09 8.42 -8.56
CA CYS A 552 -13.55 9.70 -8.14
C CYS A 552 -13.28 10.69 -9.29
N VAL A 553 -13.49 10.32 -10.57
CA VAL A 553 -13.28 11.24 -11.70
C VAL A 553 -14.22 12.44 -11.70
N GLY A 554 -13.76 13.56 -12.25
CA GLY A 554 -14.55 14.79 -12.39
C GLY A 554 -14.84 15.45 -11.05
N ASP A 555 -16.06 15.27 -10.54
CA ASP A 555 -16.52 15.82 -9.25
C ASP A 555 -16.60 14.77 -8.13
N GLY A 556 -16.11 13.55 -8.39
CA GLY A 556 -16.02 12.46 -7.41
C GLY A 556 -17.33 12.01 -6.78
N GLY A 557 -18.47 12.27 -7.41
CA GLY A 557 -19.79 11.83 -6.91
C GLY A 557 -20.88 11.68 -7.96
N THR A 558 -20.74 12.24 -9.16
CA THR A 558 -21.77 12.16 -10.21
C THR A 558 -21.86 10.79 -10.88
N TYR A 559 -20.76 10.05 -11.00
CA TYR A 559 -20.65 8.85 -11.83
C TYR A 559 -20.41 7.58 -11.02
N VAL A 560 -21.08 6.49 -11.41
CA VAL A 560 -20.98 5.15 -10.81
C VAL A 560 -20.72 4.10 -11.90
N LEU A 561 -20.20 2.93 -11.53
CA LEU A 561 -20.16 1.77 -12.42
C LEU A 561 -21.57 1.43 -12.94
N ASP A 562 -21.66 1.09 -14.23
CA ASP A 562 -22.90 0.80 -14.93
C ASP A 562 -22.69 -0.34 -15.95
N ILE A 563 -23.63 -1.29 -16.00
CA ILE A 563 -23.64 -2.41 -16.95
C ILE A 563 -24.40 -1.98 -18.22
N ASP A 564 -23.66 -1.79 -19.31
CA ASP A 564 -24.09 -1.00 -20.47
C ASP A 564 -25.43 -1.46 -21.07
N GLY A 565 -26.39 -0.53 -21.11
CA GLY A 565 -27.72 -0.78 -21.67
C GLY A 565 -28.59 -1.73 -20.86
N LYS A 566 -28.26 -1.99 -19.58
CA LYS A 566 -29.06 -2.81 -18.65
C LYS A 566 -29.25 -4.27 -19.08
N LYS A 567 -28.24 -4.84 -19.74
CA LYS A 567 -28.28 -6.23 -20.22
C LYS A 567 -27.83 -7.20 -19.12
N THR A 568 -28.28 -8.44 -19.21
CA THR A 568 -27.87 -9.56 -18.34
C THR A 568 -26.95 -10.56 -19.04
N ALA A 569 -26.54 -10.27 -20.29
CA ALA A 569 -25.72 -11.16 -21.09
C ALA A 569 -24.24 -11.05 -20.69
N ASP A 570 -23.56 -12.20 -20.71
CA ASP A 570 -22.11 -12.30 -20.60
C ASP A 570 -21.42 -11.54 -21.74
N GLY A 571 -20.32 -10.86 -21.41
CA GLY A 571 -19.65 -9.95 -22.34
C GLY A 571 -20.35 -8.60 -22.52
N THR A 572 -21.36 -8.28 -21.69
CA THR A 572 -21.85 -6.90 -21.61
C THR A 572 -20.79 -6.02 -20.95
N ASN A 573 -20.44 -4.93 -21.63
CA ASN A 573 -19.45 -3.96 -21.19
C ASN A 573 -19.81 -3.33 -19.83
N ILE A 574 -18.78 -2.96 -19.07
CA ILE A 574 -18.93 -2.14 -17.88
C ILE A 574 -18.29 -0.77 -18.15
N ALA A 575 -19.06 0.27 -17.89
CA ALA A 575 -18.69 1.66 -18.10
C ALA A 575 -18.96 2.46 -16.82
N ILE A 576 -18.69 3.76 -16.82
CA ILE A 576 -19.29 4.69 -15.86
C ILE A 576 -20.49 5.41 -16.46
N TYR A 577 -21.54 5.60 -15.66
CA TYR A 577 -22.71 6.39 -16.02
C TYR A 577 -23.15 7.23 -14.82
N GLN A 578 -23.87 8.32 -15.07
CA GLN A 578 -24.44 9.12 -13.99
C GLN A 578 -25.28 8.26 -13.04
N TYR A 579 -25.22 8.53 -11.75
CA TYR A 579 -26.07 7.87 -10.77
C TYR A 579 -27.57 8.01 -11.13
N LYS A 580 -28.28 6.87 -11.13
CA LYS A 580 -29.74 6.73 -11.33
C LYS A 580 -30.40 5.71 -10.38
N GLY A 581 -29.64 5.04 -9.50
CA GLY A 581 -30.18 4.09 -8.50
C GLY A 581 -30.74 2.78 -9.06
N ALA A 582 -30.47 2.46 -10.33
CA ALA A 582 -31.01 1.28 -11.02
C ALA A 582 -30.13 0.03 -10.80
N ASP A 583 -30.69 -1.16 -11.01
CA ASP A 583 -30.01 -2.44 -10.65
C ASP A 583 -28.81 -2.78 -11.55
N ASN A 584 -28.66 -2.13 -12.72
CA ASN A 584 -27.44 -2.15 -13.53
C ASN A 584 -26.27 -1.36 -12.92
N GLN A 585 -26.51 -0.60 -11.85
CA GLN A 585 -25.51 0.18 -11.09
C GLN A 585 -25.23 -0.38 -9.69
N LYS A 586 -25.84 -1.52 -9.32
CA LYS A 586 -25.75 -2.13 -7.99
C LYS A 586 -24.91 -3.40 -8.03
N PHE A 587 -23.89 -3.43 -7.17
CA PHE A 587 -22.92 -4.53 -7.12
C PHE A 587 -22.82 -5.07 -5.69
N MET A 588 -22.89 -6.38 -5.51
CA MET A 588 -22.67 -7.02 -4.22
C MET A 588 -21.22 -7.52 -4.16
N LEU A 589 -20.44 -6.99 -3.22
CA LEU A 589 -19.10 -7.49 -2.96
C LEU A 589 -19.20 -8.66 -1.99
N THR A 590 -18.99 -9.89 -2.47
CA THR A 590 -18.96 -11.09 -1.59
C THR A 590 -17.52 -11.48 -1.33
N LYS A 591 -17.14 -11.56 -0.04
CA LYS A 591 -15.76 -11.87 0.35
C LYS A 591 -15.46 -13.35 0.12
N ASN A 592 -14.42 -13.63 -0.64
CA ASN A 592 -13.88 -14.96 -0.89
C ASN A 592 -13.03 -15.43 0.29
N SER A 593 -12.73 -16.73 0.37
CA SER A 593 -11.97 -17.33 1.48
C SER A 593 -10.51 -16.89 1.55
N ASP A 594 -9.95 -16.35 0.47
CA ASP A 594 -8.60 -15.77 0.40
C ASP A 594 -8.54 -14.29 0.81
N GLY A 595 -9.69 -13.68 1.12
CA GLY A 595 -9.82 -12.27 1.46
C GLY A 595 -10.03 -11.32 0.28
N SER A 596 -9.98 -11.81 -0.96
CA SER A 596 -10.46 -11.07 -2.14
C SER A 596 -11.99 -10.97 -2.15
N TYR A 597 -12.54 -10.22 -3.12
CA TYR A 597 -13.98 -10.00 -3.27
C TYR A 597 -14.40 -10.31 -4.69
N LYS A 598 -15.47 -11.09 -4.83
CA LYS A 598 -16.21 -11.23 -6.08
C LYS A 598 -17.24 -10.12 -6.17
N ILE A 599 -17.16 -9.28 -7.19
CA ILE A 599 -18.03 -8.11 -7.38
C ILE A 599 -19.22 -8.52 -8.25
N ARG A 600 -20.27 -9.05 -7.61
CA ARG A 600 -21.46 -9.63 -8.27
C ARG A 600 -22.39 -8.54 -8.81
N THR A 601 -23.06 -8.81 -9.92
CA THR A 601 -23.96 -7.85 -10.58
C THR A 601 -25.42 -8.09 -10.21
N LYS A 602 -26.11 -7.12 -9.59
CA LYS A 602 -27.51 -7.30 -9.16
C LYS A 602 -28.44 -7.64 -10.31
N ILE A 603 -28.21 -7.02 -11.49
CA ILE A 603 -29.05 -7.24 -12.67
C ILE A 603 -29.02 -8.68 -13.20
N SER A 604 -27.94 -9.44 -12.98
CA SER A 604 -27.88 -10.87 -13.31
C SER A 604 -28.58 -11.78 -12.27
N SER A 605 -29.11 -11.19 -11.20
CA SER A 605 -29.43 -11.89 -9.94
C SER A 605 -28.21 -12.60 -9.35
N ASP A 606 -27.08 -11.89 -9.30
CA ASP A 606 -25.83 -12.29 -8.63
C ASP A 606 -25.13 -13.54 -9.21
N LYS A 607 -25.53 -13.93 -10.43
CA LYS A 607 -25.00 -15.04 -11.22
C LYS A 607 -23.75 -14.67 -12.01
N SER A 608 -23.62 -13.39 -12.37
CA SER A 608 -22.47 -12.82 -13.09
C SER A 608 -21.73 -11.84 -12.19
N ALA A 609 -20.43 -11.69 -12.42
CA ALA A 609 -19.56 -10.75 -11.73
C ALA A 609 -18.83 -9.82 -12.71
N LEU A 610 -18.34 -8.70 -12.20
CA LEU A 610 -17.40 -7.82 -12.89
C LEU A 610 -16.07 -8.57 -13.08
N GLU A 611 -15.63 -8.71 -14.33
CA GLU A 611 -14.38 -9.36 -14.70
C GLU A 611 -13.58 -8.55 -15.73
N ILE A 612 -12.32 -8.95 -15.93
CA ILE A 612 -11.52 -8.50 -17.07
C ILE A 612 -11.63 -9.50 -18.23
N THR A 613 -11.98 -8.98 -19.41
CA THR A 613 -12.30 -9.75 -20.62
C THR A 613 -11.20 -10.76 -20.96
N ASN A 614 -11.60 -12.03 -21.17
CA ASN A 614 -10.74 -13.17 -21.49
C ASN A 614 -9.63 -13.46 -20.45
N GLY A 615 -9.69 -12.87 -19.26
CA GLY A 615 -8.61 -12.97 -18.27
C GLY A 615 -7.29 -12.35 -18.74
N SER A 616 -7.32 -11.36 -19.65
CA SER A 616 -6.11 -10.65 -20.07
C SER A 616 -5.43 -9.95 -18.88
N ALA A 617 -4.10 -9.91 -18.91
CA ALA A 617 -3.26 -9.15 -17.97
C ALA A 617 -2.64 -7.90 -18.62
N ASP A 618 -3.20 -7.45 -19.74
CA ASP A 618 -2.69 -6.32 -20.51
C ASP A 618 -3.27 -4.99 -20.03
N TYR A 619 -2.48 -3.93 -20.13
CA TYR A 619 -2.91 -2.55 -19.89
C TYR A 619 -3.97 -2.16 -20.92
N GLY A 620 -5.12 -1.67 -20.44
CA GLY A 620 -6.27 -1.34 -21.29
C GLY A 620 -7.18 -2.53 -21.62
N ALA A 621 -6.98 -3.70 -21.01
CA ALA A 621 -7.94 -4.79 -21.14
C ALA A 621 -9.29 -4.42 -20.50
N ASN A 622 -10.36 -4.80 -21.19
CA ASN A 622 -11.71 -4.28 -20.94
C ASN A 622 -12.39 -4.90 -19.72
N ALA A 623 -13.21 -4.13 -18.99
CA ALA A 623 -14.07 -4.65 -17.94
C ALA A 623 -15.46 -5.04 -18.49
N GLN A 624 -15.95 -6.22 -18.13
CA GLN A 624 -17.25 -6.75 -18.57
C GLN A 624 -17.94 -7.51 -17.43
N GLN A 625 -19.25 -7.78 -17.56
CA GLN A 625 -19.87 -8.80 -16.73
C GLN A 625 -19.74 -10.19 -17.37
N TRP A 626 -19.55 -11.22 -16.56
CA TRP A 626 -19.56 -12.62 -17.00
C TRP A 626 -20.05 -13.58 -15.91
N THR A 627 -20.70 -14.68 -16.30
CA THR A 627 -21.20 -15.73 -15.39
C THR A 627 -20.07 -16.21 -14.47
N ILE A 628 -20.39 -16.36 -13.19
CA ILE A 628 -19.41 -16.71 -12.16
C ILE A 628 -18.90 -18.13 -12.41
N ASN A 629 -17.61 -18.23 -12.69
CA ASN A 629 -16.94 -19.47 -13.11
C ASN A 629 -15.73 -19.85 -12.23
N GLY A 630 -15.39 -19.00 -11.25
CA GLY A 630 -14.27 -19.21 -10.33
C GLY A 630 -12.89 -18.80 -10.85
N ALA A 631 -12.81 -18.10 -11.99
CA ALA A 631 -11.56 -17.56 -12.50
C ALA A 631 -11.14 -16.27 -11.78
N ASN A 632 -9.84 -16.16 -11.45
CA ASN A 632 -9.23 -15.01 -10.77
C ASN A 632 -9.46 -13.66 -11.47
N CYS A 633 -9.84 -13.64 -12.76
CA CYS A 633 -10.17 -12.41 -13.47
C CYS A 633 -11.52 -11.80 -13.04
N GLN A 634 -12.33 -12.55 -12.30
CA GLN A 634 -13.60 -12.14 -11.69
C GLN A 634 -13.47 -11.73 -10.21
N ASP A 635 -12.25 -11.76 -9.66
CA ASP A 635 -11.96 -11.57 -8.24
C ASP A 635 -11.01 -10.40 -8.01
N TRP A 636 -11.23 -9.68 -6.91
CA TRP A 636 -10.71 -8.33 -6.74
C TRP A 636 -10.24 -8.07 -5.31
N VAL A 637 -9.04 -7.47 -5.16
CA VAL A 637 -8.54 -6.96 -3.88
C VAL A 637 -8.93 -5.48 -3.77
N LEU A 638 -9.57 -5.10 -2.67
CA LEU A 638 -9.89 -3.71 -2.36
C LEU A 638 -8.78 -3.12 -1.49
N GLU A 639 -7.90 -2.33 -2.09
CA GLU A 639 -6.82 -1.62 -1.41
C GLU A 639 -7.33 -0.25 -0.96
N SER A 640 -7.50 -0.07 0.35
CA SER A 640 -8.05 1.18 0.90
C SER A 640 -7.07 2.34 0.71
N VAL A 641 -7.60 3.47 0.24
CA VAL A 641 -6.85 4.73 0.02
C VAL A 641 -7.61 5.89 0.67
N PRO A 642 -6.96 7.03 0.98
CA PRO A 642 -7.69 8.23 1.38
C PRO A 642 -8.66 8.67 0.28
N ASP A 643 -9.82 9.20 0.67
CA ASP A 643 -10.69 9.90 -0.29
C ASP A 643 -9.93 11.13 -0.82
N PRO A 644 -9.65 11.24 -2.14
CA PRO A 644 -8.95 12.38 -2.70
C PRO A 644 -9.73 13.69 -2.56
N GLY A 645 -11.04 13.61 -2.31
CA GLY A 645 -11.94 14.75 -2.22
C GLY A 645 -12.05 15.53 -3.52
N ILE A 646 -12.64 16.72 -3.43
CA ILE A 646 -12.93 17.58 -4.59
C ILE A 646 -12.22 18.93 -4.46
N GLU A 647 -11.90 19.53 -5.61
CA GLU A 647 -11.43 20.91 -5.66
C GLU A 647 -12.62 21.87 -5.45
N MET A 648 -12.54 22.69 -4.40
CA MET A 648 -13.48 23.76 -4.09
C MET A 648 -12.91 25.12 -4.51
N ASN A 649 -13.76 25.96 -5.11
CA ASN A 649 -13.39 27.29 -5.59
C ASN A 649 -13.22 28.30 -4.44
N THR A 650 -11.96 28.58 -4.10
CA THR A 650 -11.56 29.52 -3.03
C THR A 650 -11.91 31.00 -3.30
N SER A 651 -12.46 31.33 -4.47
CA SER A 651 -12.95 32.68 -4.83
C SER A 651 -14.45 32.87 -4.59
N LEU A 652 -15.09 31.98 -3.83
CA LEU A 652 -16.49 32.04 -3.43
C LEU A 652 -16.64 32.13 -1.91
N VAL A 653 -17.73 32.77 -1.50
CA VAL A 653 -18.34 32.62 -0.17
C VAL A 653 -19.28 31.42 -0.22
N TYR A 654 -19.34 30.66 0.88
CA TYR A 654 -20.10 29.42 1.01
C TYR A 654 -21.07 29.46 2.18
N GLY A 655 -22.28 28.90 1.99
CA GLY A 655 -23.21 28.57 3.05
C GLY A 655 -23.42 27.06 3.13
N PHE A 656 -23.28 26.48 4.32
CA PHE A 656 -23.49 25.05 4.57
C PHE A 656 -24.84 24.84 5.26
N THR A 657 -25.76 24.13 4.61
CA THR A 657 -27.10 23.83 5.15
C THR A 657 -27.25 22.32 5.31
N ASN A 658 -27.58 21.85 6.51
CA ASN A 658 -27.64 20.43 6.82
C ASN A 658 -28.81 19.75 6.10
N VAL A 659 -28.58 18.56 5.50
CA VAL A 659 -29.61 17.87 4.69
C VAL A 659 -30.73 17.28 5.56
N ASN A 660 -30.47 16.97 6.83
CA ASN A 660 -31.48 16.42 7.74
C ASN A 660 -32.46 17.48 8.27
N SER A 661 -31.94 18.66 8.66
CA SER A 661 -32.71 19.69 9.35
C SER A 661 -33.12 20.87 8.47
N GLY A 662 -32.41 21.12 7.36
CA GLY A 662 -32.55 22.34 6.58
C GLY A 662 -31.99 23.60 7.27
N LEU A 663 -31.26 23.44 8.38
CA LEU A 663 -30.66 24.54 9.14
C LEU A 663 -29.20 24.81 8.70
N SER A 664 -28.77 26.06 8.81
CA SER A 664 -27.43 26.52 8.41
C SER A 664 -26.40 26.28 9.51
N MET A 665 -25.16 25.95 9.14
CA MET A 665 -24.01 25.93 10.05
C MET A 665 -23.70 27.36 10.52
N ASP A 666 -23.76 27.58 11.83
CA ASP A 666 -23.76 28.90 12.47
C ASP A 666 -22.78 28.94 13.66
N ILE A 667 -22.17 30.10 13.90
CA ILE A 667 -21.30 30.34 15.06
C ILE A 667 -22.17 30.94 16.17
N VAL A 668 -22.15 30.33 17.37
CA VAL A 668 -23.10 30.68 18.45
C VAL A 668 -23.14 32.18 18.76
N ASN A 669 -24.33 32.78 18.61
CA ASN A 669 -24.59 34.22 18.74
C ASN A 669 -23.72 35.16 17.85
N GLY A 670 -23.08 34.65 16.80
CA GLY A 670 -22.11 35.40 15.99
C GLY A 670 -20.83 35.76 16.75
N THR A 671 -20.49 35.02 17.80
CA THR A 671 -19.35 35.30 18.70
C THR A 671 -18.02 34.97 18.02
N MET A 672 -17.20 35.98 17.71
CA MET A 672 -15.85 35.79 17.16
C MET A 672 -14.82 35.76 18.29
N ALA A 673 -14.65 34.60 18.92
CA ALA A 673 -13.66 34.36 19.97
C ALA A 673 -13.19 32.88 19.96
N ASP A 674 -11.99 32.61 20.49
CA ASP A 674 -11.46 31.24 20.56
C ASP A 674 -12.39 30.29 21.32
N ASN A 675 -12.60 29.09 20.78
CA ASN A 675 -13.51 28.06 21.27
C ASN A 675 -14.99 28.51 21.30
N SER A 676 -15.37 29.46 20.43
CA SER A 676 -16.80 29.76 20.22
C SER A 676 -17.44 28.63 19.42
N ASN A 677 -18.52 28.08 19.96
CA ASN A 677 -19.11 26.83 19.49
C ASN A 677 -19.79 26.97 18.12
N VAL A 678 -19.69 25.93 17.29
CA VAL A 678 -20.45 25.83 16.03
C VAL A 678 -21.68 24.96 16.23
N GLN A 679 -22.81 25.44 15.75
CA GLN A 679 -24.14 24.86 15.91
C GLN A 679 -24.88 24.87 14.56
N GLN A 680 -26.07 24.30 14.51
CA GLN A 680 -27.03 24.62 13.44
C GLN A 680 -28.03 25.69 13.90
N TRP A 681 -28.48 26.55 12.99
CA TRP A 681 -29.53 27.53 13.24
C TRP A 681 -30.33 27.85 11.97
N VAL A 682 -31.55 28.39 12.13
CA VAL A 682 -32.36 28.87 11.01
C VAL A 682 -31.61 29.90 10.20
N SER A 683 -31.65 29.76 8.87
CA SER A 683 -30.90 30.64 7.97
C SER A 683 -31.37 32.08 8.12
N ASN A 684 -30.45 32.97 8.51
CA ASN A 684 -30.74 34.36 8.88
C ASN A 684 -30.00 35.39 7.99
N GLY A 685 -29.07 34.92 7.15
CA GLY A 685 -28.33 35.73 6.18
C GLY A 685 -27.12 36.48 6.75
N TYR A 686 -26.83 36.40 8.05
CA TYR A 686 -25.67 37.02 8.67
C TYR A 686 -24.37 36.26 8.37
N ASP A 687 -23.24 36.97 8.43
CA ASP A 687 -21.93 36.44 8.03
C ASP A 687 -21.37 35.37 9.00
N CYS A 688 -22.00 35.16 10.17
CA CYS A 688 -21.72 34.03 11.07
C CYS A 688 -22.18 32.67 10.52
N GLN A 689 -23.06 32.66 9.52
CA GLN A 689 -23.51 31.47 8.78
C GLN A 689 -22.77 31.29 7.45
N LYS A 690 -21.78 32.14 7.16
CA LYS A 690 -21.09 32.22 5.87
C LYS A 690 -19.58 32.00 6.03
N TRP A 691 -19.00 31.32 5.05
CA TRP A 691 -17.66 30.77 5.16
C TRP A 691 -16.82 31.04 3.90
N VAL A 692 -15.51 31.23 4.06
CA VAL A 692 -14.56 31.31 2.95
C VAL A 692 -13.49 30.23 3.06
N LEU A 693 -13.09 29.66 1.92
CA LEU A 693 -12.16 28.53 1.88
C LEU A 693 -10.75 29.00 1.51
N LYS A 694 -9.76 28.62 2.31
CA LYS A 694 -8.33 28.79 1.99
C LYS A 694 -7.67 27.43 1.83
N ALA A 695 -7.26 27.12 0.60
CA ALA A 695 -6.61 25.85 0.27
C ALA A 695 -5.27 25.62 1.01
N PHE A 696 -4.94 24.34 1.23
CA PHE A 696 -3.70 23.86 1.83
C PHE A 696 -3.09 22.74 0.98
N GLY A 697 -1.84 22.94 0.55
CA GLY A 697 -1.09 21.97 -0.23
C GLY A 697 -1.73 21.64 -1.59
N SER A 698 -1.57 20.39 -2.03
CA SER A 698 -2.04 19.86 -3.31
C SER A 698 -2.98 18.65 -3.15
N GLY A 699 -3.74 18.62 -2.04
CA GLY A 699 -4.53 17.44 -1.63
C GLY A 699 -5.96 17.77 -1.20
N ASN A 700 -6.59 18.77 -1.84
CA ASN A 700 -7.98 19.19 -1.61
C ASN A 700 -8.34 19.47 -0.13
N TYR A 701 -7.36 19.93 0.65
CA TYR A 701 -7.57 20.41 2.01
C TYR A 701 -7.83 21.90 2.03
N TYR A 702 -8.72 22.33 2.94
CA TYR A 702 -9.12 23.72 3.13
C TYR A 702 -9.18 24.05 4.61
N TYR A 703 -8.73 25.27 4.94
CA TYR A 703 -9.15 25.97 6.14
C TYR A 703 -10.50 26.62 5.86
N ILE A 704 -11.52 26.26 6.63
CA ILE A 704 -12.88 26.82 6.52
C ILE A 704 -12.97 27.98 7.50
N ARG A 705 -13.02 29.23 7.00
CA ARG A 705 -12.96 30.45 7.82
C ARG A 705 -14.28 31.18 7.88
N SER A 706 -14.58 31.82 9.01
CA SER A 706 -15.72 32.73 9.15
C SER A 706 -15.62 33.87 8.14
N LEU A 707 -16.74 34.24 7.49
CA LEU A 707 -16.78 35.45 6.67
C LEU A 707 -16.76 36.71 7.55
N GLN A 708 -17.45 36.67 8.69
CA GLN A 708 -17.57 37.79 9.63
C GLN A 708 -16.21 38.24 10.17
N ASP A 709 -15.31 37.29 10.47
CA ASP A 709 -13.91 37.57 10.75
C ASP A 709 -13.01 36.41 10.28
N GLN A 710 -12.28 36.64 9.20
CA GLN A 710 -11.40 35.64 8.58
C GLN A 710 -10.13 35.35 9.39
N THR A 711 -9.92 35.98 10.55
CA THR A 711 -8.92 35.51 11.53
C THR A 711 -9.37 34.22 12.22
N TYR A 712 -10.67 33.94 12.29
CA TYR A 712 -11.22 32.72 12.86
C TYR A 712 -11.45 31.61 11.81
N VAL A 713 -11.14 30.38 12.21
CA VAL A 713 -11.24 29.17 11.38
C VAL A 713 -11.93 28.06 12.17
N LEU A 714 -12.68 27.20 11.48
CA LEU A 714 -13.15 25.94 12.05
C LEU A 714 -11.98 25.10 12.54
N LYS A 715 -12.21 24.36 13.62
CA LYS A 715 -11.33 23.30 14.11
C LYS A 715 -12.17 22.15 14.63
N ALA A 716 -11.62 20.93 14.53
CA ALA A 716 -12.09 19.79 15.32
C ALA A 716 -11.26 19.69 16.60
N GLU A 717 -11.90 19.67 17.78
CA GLU A 717 -11.18 19.60 19.07
C GLU A 717 -10.33 18.31 19.21
N GLY A 718 -10.74 17.22 18.56
CA GLY A 718 -10.12 15.91 18.67
C GLY A 718 -10.49 14.95 17.55
N SER A 719 -9.95 13.73 17.62
CA SER A 719 -10.06 12.70 16.58
C SER A 719 -11.24 11.71 16.77
N ALA A 720 -11.92 11.75 17.91
CA ALA A 720 -12.95 10.77 18.28
C ALA A 720 -14.37 11.19 17.87
N ASN A 721 -15.26 10.21 17.70
CA ASN A 721 -16.70 10.43 17.51
C ASN A 721 -17.28 11.30 18.64
N GLY A 722 -17.95 12.39 18.27
CA GLY A 722 -18.47 13.39 19.21
C GLY A 722 -17.45 14.47 19.61
N SER A 723 -16.25 14.50 19.02
CA SER A 723 -15.35 15.65 19.18
C SER A 723 -15.99 16.88 18.55
N ASN A 724 -15.98 17.99 19.28
CA ASN A 724 -16.68 19.21 18.91
C ASN A 724 -16.07 19.89 17.66
N ILE A 725 -16.88 20.70 16.98
CA ILE A 725 -16.41 21.70 16.01
C ILE A 725 -16.58 23.10 16.63
N ASP A 726 -15.46 23.79 16.78
CA ASP A 726 -15.40 25.17 17.28
C ASP A 726 -14.77 26.12 16.25
N ILE A 727 -14.80 27.43 16.53
CA ILE A 727 -13.91 28.38 15.86
C ILE A 727 -12.77 28.84 16.78
N VAL A 728 -11.58 28.96 16.18
CA VAL A 728 -10.36 29.42 16.85
C VAL A 728 -9.53 30.32 15.95
N THR A 729 -8.65 31.11 16.55
CA THR A 729 -7.69 31.97 15.86
C THR A 729 -6.79 31.14 14.94
N PHE A 730 -6.76 31.49 13.65
CA PHE A 730 -6.10 30.73 12.61
C PHE A 730 -4.60 30.50 12.86
N SER A 731 -4.19 29.23 12.77
CA SER A 731 -2.80 28.80 12.76
C SER A 731 -2.50 27.94 11.53
N SER A 732 -1.49 28.30 10.74
CA SER A 732 -1.00 27.44 9.64
C SER A 732 -0.13 26.27 10.13
N LYS A 733 -0.14 25.97 11.43
CA LYS A 733 0.65 24.90 12.07
C LYS A 733 -0.21 23.87 12.80
N ASP A 734 -1.51 24.12 12.94
CA ASP A 734 -2.46 23.17 13.52
C ASP A 734 -3.16 22.43 12.38
N SER A 735 -3.01 21.11 12.34
CA SER A 735 -3.61 20.26 11.30
C SER A 735 -5.05 19.86 11.64
N ALA A 736 -5.55 20.13 12.84
CA ALA A 736 -6.96 19.94 13.21
C ALA A 736 -7.89 21.04 12.65
N MET A 737 -7.32 22.08 12.04
CA MET A 737 -8.02 23.12 11.29
C MET A 737 -8.20 22.79 9.79
N LEU A 738 -7.79 21.59 9.35
CA LEU A 738 -7.86 21.16 7.96
C LEU A 738 -9.06 20.25 7.71
N PHE A 739 -9.78 20.55 6.63
CA PHE A 739 -10.97 19.81 6.20
C PHE A 739 -10.90 19.51 4.70
N ARG A 740 -11.51 18.42 4.26
CA ARG A 740 -11.62 18.02 2.84
C ARG A 740 -13.08 17.84 2.48
N PHE A 741 -13.49 18.34 1.32
CA PHE A 741 -14.86 18.13 0.82
C PHE A 741 -14.93 16.84 0.00
N THR A 742 -16.02 16.09 0.15
CA THR A 742 -16.34 14.92 -0.68
C THR A 742 -17.79 15.01 -1.15
N LYS A 743 -18.07 14.58 -2.38
CA LYS A 743 -19.41 14.66 -2.96
C LYS A 743 -20.15 13.33 -2.88
N ASN A 744 -21.42 13.40 -2.48
CA ASN A 744 -22.33 12.26 -2.34
C ASN A 744 -23.16 12.03 -3.62
N LEU A 745 -23.71 10.82 -3.76
CA LEU A 745 -24.54 10.43 -4.91
C LEU A 745 -25.85 11.23 -5.05
N ASP A 746 -26.36 11.78 -3.95
CA ASP A 746 -27.52 12.68 -3.92
C ASP A 746 -27.18 14.13 -4.29
N GLY A 747 -25.90 14.42 -4.58
CA GLY A 747 -25.41 15.75 -4.93
C GLY A 747 -25.03 16.64 -3.75
N SER A 748 -25.32 16.21 -2.51
CA SER A 748 -24.84 16.87 -1.29
C SER A 748 -23.35 16.61 -1.05
N TYR A 749 -22.81 17.23 0.00
CA TYR A 749 -21.39 17.15 0.34
C TYR A 749 -21.18 16.66 1.77
N GLY A 750 -20.20 15.77 1.94
CA GLY A 750 -19.57 15.50 3.23
C GLY A 750 -18.37 16.43 3.44
N ILE A 751 -18.09 16.79 4.70
CA ILE A 751 -16.92 17.57 5.09
C ILE A 751 -16.06 16.71 6.02
N LEU A 752 -14.99 16.12 5.48
CA LEU A 752 -14.07 15.24 6.19
C LEU A 752 -13.15 16.05 7.10
N THR A 753 -12.89 15.55 8.31
CA THR A 753 -12.00 16.18 9.30
C THR A 753 -10.61 15.57 9.26
N HIS A 754 -9.56 16.37 9.06
CA HIS A 754 -8.20 15.84 9.06
C HIS A 754 -7.74 15.38 10.46
N ALA A 755 -8.35 15.91 11.53
CA ALA A 755 -8.12 15.46 12.91
C ALA A 755 -8.43 13.97 13.13
N SER A 756 -9.34 13.38 12.35
CA SER A 756 -9.68 11.95 12.37
C SER A 756 -8.84 11.09 11.40
N SER A 757 -7.87 11.71 10.71
CA SER A 757 -7.22 11.17 9.50
C SER A 757 -8.22 10.85 8.38
N ASP A 758 -9.11 11.81 8.11
CA ASP A 758 -10.14 11.77 7.04
C ASP A 758 -11.17 10.63 7.18
N LYS A 759 -11.51 10.24 8.42
CA LYS A 759 -12.49 9.16 8.72
C LYS A 759 -13.84 9.65 9.24
N GLY A 760 -13.83 10.79 9.92
CA GLY A 760 -15.00 11.44 10.50
C GLY A 760 -15.45 12.64 9.68
N LEU A 761 -16.76 12.73 9.44
CA LEU A 761 -17.45 13.83 8.80
C LEU A 761 -17.92 14.85 9.85
N ILE A 762 -17.99 16.14 9.47
CA ILE A 762 -18.75 17.13 10.23
C ILE A 762 -20.24 16.79 10.15
N GLU A 763 -20.89 16.65 11.30
CA GLU A 763 -22.31 16.33 11.43
C GLU A 763 -23.02 17.19 12.48
N VAL A 764 -24.35 17.16 12.45
CA VAL A 764 -25.20 17.68 13.54
C VAL A 764 -25.45 16.57 14.55
N ALA A 765 -25.13 16.84 15.81
CA ALA A 765 -25.16 15.87 16.90
C ALA A 765 -26.55 15.24 17.10
N ASN A 766 -26.56 13.91 17.28
CA ASN A 766 -27.77 13.09 17.47
C ASN A 766 -28.80 13.20 16.31
N ALA A 767 -28.41 13.71 15.15
CA ALA A 767 -29.31 14.04 14.04
C ALA A 767 -30.50 14.94 14.42
N SER A 768 -30.33 15.82 15.41
CA SER A 768 -31.36 16.78 15.81
C SER A 768 -31.72 17.75 14.66
N ALA A 769 -32.98 18.19 14.63
CA ALA A 769 -33.47 19.23 13.74
C ALA A 769 -33.67 20.59 14.45
N ASP A 770 -33.18 20.72 15.68
CA ASP A 770 -33.42 21.88 16.54
C ASP A 770 -32.39 22.99 16.33
N ASN A 771 -32.83 24.24 16.48
CA ASN A 771 -31.96 25.41 16.57
C ASN A 771 -31.03 25.27 17.80
N GLY A 772 -29.72 25.44 17.59
CA GLY A 772 -28.72 25.31 18.64
C GLY A 772 -28.20 23.89 18.86
N ALA A 773 -28.62 22.91 18.06
CA ALA A 773 -28.02 21.58 18.09
C ALA A 773 -26.55 21.64 17.65
N ASN A 774 -25.70 20.89 18.34
CA ASN A 774 -24.25 20.99 18.22
C ASN A 774 -23.73 20.49 16.86
N VAL A 775 -22.68 21.13 16.33
CA VAL A 775 -21.91 20.60 15.20
C VAL A 775 -20.66 19.92 15.74
N GLN A 776 -20.49 18.64 15.39
CA GLN A 776 -19.44 17.76 15.89
C GLN A 776 -18.82 16.97 14.72
N GLN A 777 -17.81 16.13 14.99
CA GLN A 777 -17.32 15.15 14.01
C GLN A 777 -17.61 13.71 14.43
N TRP A 778 -17.97 12.87 13.46
CA TRP A 778 -18.32 11.47 13.67
C TRP A 778 -18.02 10.63 12.43
N GLU A 779 -17.64 9.37 12.64
CA GLU A 779 -17.40 8.36 11.60
C GLU A 779 -18.54 8.29 10.54
N ALA A 780 -18.16 8.10 9.28
CA ALA A 780 -19.11 8.11 8.16
C ALA A 780 -20.13 6.96 8.24
N ASN A 781 -21.41 7.31 8.42
CA ASN A 781 -22.53 6.38 8.64
C ASN A 781 -23.70 6.60 7.66
N GLY A 782 -23.59 7.56 6.75
CA GLY A 782 -24.57 7.80 5.68
C GLY A 782 -25.82 8.60 6.06
N ASN A 783 -26.03 8.89 7.35
CA ASN A 783 -27.17 9.68 7.79
C ASN A 783 -27.13 11.10 7.23
N ASN A 784 -28.30 11.67 6.95
CA ASN A 784 -28.42 13.02 6.39
C ASN A 784 -27.89 14.13 7.32
N CYS A 785 -27.69 13.85 8.61
CA CYS A 785 -27.05 14.77 9.56
C CYS A 785 -25.56 15.00 9.28
N GLN A 786 -24.90 14.11 8.53
CA GLN A 786 -23.50 14.23 8.10
C GLN A 786 -23.33 14.89 6.72
N LYS A 787 -24.45 15.27 6.08
CA LYS A 787 -24.51 15.78 4.72
C LYS A 787 -24.91 17.25 4.70
N TRP A 788 -24.29 18.00 3.81
CA TRP A 788 -24.45 19.44 3.68
C TRP A 788 -24.79 19.83 2.24
N ASN A 789 -25.90 20.53 2.07
CA ASN A 789 -26.21 21.29 0.86
C ASN A 789 -25.35 22.55 0.87
N ILE A 790 -24.66 22.82 -0.25
CA ILE A 790 -23.78 23.98 -0.39
C ILE A 790 -24.46 25.04 -1.26
N THR A 791 -24.62 26.23 -0.70
CA THR A 791 -24.87 27.46 -1.48
C THR A 791 -23.57 28.24 -1.64
N SER A 792 -23.45 29.05 -2.69
CA SER A 792 -22.27 29.91 -2.87
C SER A 792 -22.56 31.20 -3.62
N GLU A 793 -21.80 32.24 -3.30
CA GLU A 793 -21.87 33.58 -3.92
C GLU A 793 -20.46 34.11 -4.21
N THR A 794 -20.31 34.92 -5.26
CA THR A 794 -19.00 35.40 -5.72
C THR A 794 -18.46 36.53 -4.85
N THR A 795 -17.24 36.40 -4.34
CA THR A 795 -16.60 37.42 -3.51
C THR A 795 -16.27 38.67 -4.34
N THR A 796 -17.05 39.75 -4.20
CA THR A 796 -16.89 41.01 -4.95
C THR A 796 -15.72 41.85 -4.43
N VAL A 797 -14.49 41.43 -4.70
CA VAL A 797 -13.28 42.16 -4.29
C VAL A 797 -13.08 43.42 -5.15
N ALA A 798 -13.52 44.58 -4.62
CA ALA A 798 -13.26 45.89 -5.20
C ALA A 798 -11.82 46.35 -4.95
N THR A 799 -10.86 45.80 -5.71
CA THR A 799 -9.42 46.03 -5.50
C THR A 799 -8.99 47.46 -5.82
N THR A 800 -8.98 48.33 -4.81
CA THR A 800 -8.50 49.72 -4.92
C THR A 800 -6.96 49.77 -4.86
N THR A 801 -6.31 49.42 -5.97
CA THR A 801 -4.84 49.29 -6.04
C THR A 801 -4.12 50.63 -6.05
N THR A 802 -3.71 51.12 -4.89
CA THR A 802 -2.81 52.29 -4.78
C THR A 802 -1.37 51.87 -5.11
N THR A 803 -0.93 52.10 -6.34
CA THR A 803 0.44 51.81 -6.76
C THR A 803 1.44 52.80 -6.15
N LYS A 804 2.36 52.30 -5.31
CA LYS A 804 3.64 52.96 -5.04
C LYS A 804 4.77 52.07 -5.55
N ALA A 805 5.45 52.52 -6.59
CA ALA A 805 6.52 51.75 -7.22
C ALA A 805 7.79 51.75 -6.37
N THR A 806 8.42 50.57 -6.24
CA THR A 806 9.82 50.41 -5.83
C THR A 806 10.47 49.44 -6.80
N THR A 807 11.47 49.92 -7.55
CA THR A 807 12.14 49.14 -8.60
C THR A 807 13.25 48.28 -8.00
N THR A 808 13.27 46.98 -8.31
CA THR A 808 14.35 46.07 -7.87
C THR A 808 15.07 45.47 -9.08
N THR A 809 16.08 46.18 -9.59
CA THR A 809 16.93 45.68 -10.69
C THR A 809 17.92 44.62 -10.20
N LYS A 810 17.80 43.41 -10.75
CA LYS A 810 18.75 42.31 -10.58
C LYS A 810 20.05 42.62 -11.33
N ALA A 811 21.20 42.46 -10.67
CA ALA A 811 22.52 42.63 -11.29
C ALA A 811 23.44 41.44 -10.98
N THR A 812 24.26 41.06 -11.97
CA THR A 812 25.28 40.01 -11.84
C THR A 812 26.66 40.62 -12.11
N THR A 813 27.60 40.34 -11.22
CA THR A 813 29.04 40.71 -11.17
C THR A 813 29.72 41.32 -12.41
N THR A 814 30.40 42.46 -12.20
CA THR A 814 31.78 42.69 -12.68
C THR A 814 32.55 43.60 -11.69
N ILE A 815 33.85 43.80 -11.87
CA ILE A 815 34.82 44.16 -10.81
C ILE A 815 35.32 45.62 -10.94
N GLN A 816 35.39 46.36 -9.82
CA GLN A 816 36.53 47.23 -9.45
C GLN A 816 36.52 47.60 -7.94
N PRO A 817 37.67 47.99 -7.33
CA PRO A 817 37.83 48.07 -5.87
C PRO A 817 37.99 49.50 -5.29
N THR A 818 38.10 49.60 -3.95
CA THR A 818 38.57 50.74 -3.13
C THR A 818 37.65 51.99 -3.03
N THR A 819 37.57 52.76 -1.93
CA THR A 819 37.89 52.53 -0.49
C THR A 819 37.10 53.50 0.42
N THR A 820 36.66 53.01 1.59
CA THR A 820 36.52 53.72 2.89
C THR A 820 35.82 55.10 3.02
N LYS A 821 34.74 55.13 3.85
CA LYS A 821 34.64 55.79 5.19
C LYS A 821 33.51 56.83 5.43
N ALA A 822 32.92 56.71 6.63
CA ALA A 822 32.17 57.68 7.46
C ALA A 822 30.75 58.13 7.01
N THR A 823 29.67 57.98 7.80
CA THR A 823 29.19 58.74 9.02
C THR A 823 28.81 60.21 8.71
N THR A 824 27.73 60.86 9.23
CA THR A 824 26.89 60.64 10.45
C THR A 824 25.55 61.43 10.41
N THR A 825 24.46 60.92 11.03
CA THR A 825 23.30 61.69 11.64
C THR A 825 22.47 62.68 10.77
N THR A 826 21.28 63.23 11.10
CA THR A 826 20.45 63.25 12.35
C THR A 826 18.92 63.38 12.08
N LYS A 827 18.12 62.85 13.02
CA LYS A 827 16.70 63.12 13.42
C LYS A 827 16.09 64.53 13.13
N ALA A 828 14.80 64.59 12.69
CA ALA A 828 13.69 65.34 13.37
C ALA A 828 12.32 65.49 12.60
N THR A 829 11.23 65.04 13.25
CA THR A 829 9.87 65.67 13.39
C THR A 829 8.91 65.87 12.18
N THR A 830 7.60 65.94 12.50
CA THR A 830 6.40 65.96 11.63
C THR A 830 5.58 67.27 11.72
N THR A 831 4.68 67.53 10.74
CA THR A 831 3.39 68.26 10.93
C THR A 831 2.42 68.07 9.74
N THR A 832 1.18 68.56 9.85
CA THR A 832 0.00 68.19 9.03
C THR A 832 -0.63 69.37 8.24
N ALA A 833 -1.33 69.08 7.13
CA ALA A 833 -2.33 69.95 6.49
C ALA A 833 -3.25 69.17 5.50
N GLN A 834 -4.41 69.74 5.13
CA GLN A 834 -5.42 69.16 4.22
C GLN A 834 -6.10 70.29 3.36
N PRO A 835 -7.22 70.06 2.64
CA PRO A 835 -7.35 69.99 1.17
C PRO A 835 -7.85 71.26 0.46
N THR A 836 -8.02 71.22 -0.88
CA THR A 836 -9.19 71.83 -1.58
C THR A 836 -9.40 71.26 -3.01
N THR A 837 -10.47 71.68 -3.70
CA THR A 837 -11.07 71.05 -4.91
C THR A 837 -11.16 72.00 -6.12
N LYS A 838 -11.40 71.47 -7.35
CA LYS A 838 -12.45 71.92 -8.33
C LYS A 838 -12.54 71.01 -9.59
N ALA A 839 -13.59 71.16 -10.41
CA ALA A 839 -13.90 70.40 -11.65
C ALA A 839 -14.46 71.29 -12.78
N THR A 840 -14.60 70.78 -14.03
CA THR A 840 -15.49 71.20 -15.18
C THR A 840 -15.29 70.17 -16.33
N THR A 841 -16.27 69.48 -16.98
CA THR A 841 -17.29 69.84 -18.04
C THR A 841 -16.66 70.22 -19.43
N THR A 842 -17.18 69.98 -20.65
CA THR A 842 -18.53 69.65 -21.21
C THR A 842 -18.43 68.81 -22.54
N THR A 843 -19.48 68.72 -23.38
CA THR A 843 -19.70 67.73 -24.48
C THR A 843 -20.25 68.34 -25.79
N THR A 844 -19.88 67.82 -26.98
CA THR A 844 -20.64 67.63 -28.28
C THR A 844 -19.64 67.19 -29.38
N THR A 845 -19.82 66.20 -30.29
CA THR A 845 -20.93 65.84 -31.24
C THR A 845 -20.88 66.73 -32.52
N ALA A 846 -20.90 66.25 -33.78
CA ALA A 846 -21.42 64.99 -34.37
C ALA A 846 -20.63 64.40 -35.60
N THR A 847 -21.28 63.44 -36.29
CA THR A 847 -21.01 62.65 -37.52
C THR A 847 -21.19 63.44 -38.86
N THR A 848 -20.76 63.04 -40.09
CA THR A 848 -19.82 62.03 -40.69
C THR A 848 -19.63 62.29 -42.22
N THR A 849 -18.55 61.79 -42.84
CA THR A 849 -18.50 61.23 -44.23
C THR A 849 -17.28 60.28 -44.35
N THR A 850 -17.30 59.32 -45.29
CA THR A 850 -16.40 58.16 -45.34
C THR A 850 -14.98 58.41 -45.86
N THR A 851 -13.99 57.87 -45.13
CA THR A 851 -12.64 57.57 -45.61
C THR A 851 -12.33 56.10 -45.27
N ALA A 852 -11.60 55.38 -46.11
CA ALA A 852 -11.31 53.96 -45.88
C ALA A 852 -10.50 53.73 -44.58
N THR A 853 -11.08 53.02 -43.62
CA THR A 853 -10.46 52.73 -42.32
C THR A 853 -9.32 51.71 -42.48
N ALA A 854 -8.22 51.92 -41.77
CA ALA A 854 -7.18 50.90 -41.65
C ALA A 854 -7.72 49.66 -40.89
N PRO A 855 -7.18 48.45 -41.17
CA PRO A 855 -7.59 47.24 -40.46
C PRO A 855 -7.36 47.40 -38.95
N THR A 856 -8.41 47.20 -38.15
CA THR A 856 -8.37 47.44 -36.70
C THR A 856 -7.85 46.19 -35.99
N LYS A 857 -6.67 46.29 -35.38
CA LYS A 857 -6.11 45.20 -34.56
C LYS A 857 -7.14 44.76 -33.50
N GLY A 858 -7.47 43.48 -33.51
CA GLY A 858 -8.44 42.81 -32.65
C GLY A 858 -9.83 42.61 -33.24
N ASP A 859 -10.21 43.31 -34.33
CA ASP A 859 -11.39 42.98 -35.13
C ASP A 859 -11.03 41.85 -36.11
N ILE A 860 -11.37 40.62 -35.73
CA ILE A 860 -10.97 39.37 -36.36
C ILE A 860 -12.12 38.80 -37.20
N VAL A 861 -13.38 39.03 -36.81
CA VAL A 861 -14.54 38.66 -37.64
C VAL A 861 -14.85 39.72 -38.70
N LYS A 862 -14.30 40.94 -38.57
CA LYS A 862 -14.44 42.08 -39.49
C LYS A 862 -15.87 42.60 -39.55
N ASP A 863 -16.54 42.66 -38.40
CA ASP A 863 -17.86 43.30 -38.24
C ASP A 863 -17.75 44.80 -37.87
N GLY A 864 -16.52 45.31 -37.71
CA GLY A 864 -16.23 46.70 -37.35
C GLY A 864 -16.29 46.98 -35.85
N SER A 865 -16.56 45.97 -35.02
CA SER A 865 -16.77 46.11 -33.57
C SER A 865 -15.99 45.03 -32.82
N LEU A 866 -14.89 45.41 -32.15
CA LEU A 866 -14.23 44.55 -31.15
C LEU A 866 -15.27 43.95 -30.19
N ASN A 867 -15.52 42.63 -30.27
CA ASN A 867 -16.53 41.96 -29.46
C ASN A 867 -16.20 40.48 -29.10
N VAL A 868 -17.17 39.78 -28.49
CA VAL A 868 -17.01 38.37 -28.05
C VAL A 868 -16.90 37.38 -29.21
N GLN A 869 -17.29 37.76 -30.42
CA GLN A 869 -17.09 36.96 -31.63
C GLN A 869 -15.61 36.90 -32.02
N ASP A 870 -14.84 37.99 -31.86
CA ASP A 870 -13.39 38.00 -32.10
C ASP A 870 -12.65 37.10 -31.11
N ILE A 871 -13.02 37.14 -29.83
CA ILE A 871 -12.54 36.20 -28.81
C ILE A 871 -12.79 34.75 -29.29
N SER A 872 -13.99 34.47 -29.80
CA SER A 872 -14.41 33.12 -30.19
C SER A 872 -13.66 32.64 -31.45
N ALA A 873 -13.42 33.53 -32.41
CA ALA A 873 -12.59 33.28 -33.59
C ALA A 873 -11.13 33.00 -33.19
N LEU A 874 -10.56 33.83 -32.32
CA LEU A 874 -9.18 33.70 -31.82
C LEU A 874 -8.98 32.42 -31.00
N GLN A 875 -9.93 32.07 -30.13
CA GLN A 875 -9.90 30.79 -29.41
C GLN A 875 -10.00 29.59 -30.34
N SER A 876 -10.80 29.68 -31.41
CA SER A 876 -10.92 28.60 -32.42
C SER A 876 -9.63 28.42 -33.21
N TYR A 877 -8.98 29.52 -33.61
CA TYR A 877 -7.69 29.49 -34.31
C TYR A 877 -6.56 28.91 -33.44
N ILE A 878 -6.40 29.41 -32.21
CA ILE A 878 -5.39 28.91 -31.26
C ILE A 878 -5.62 27.43 -30.94
N SER A 879 -6.88 26.98 -30.88
CA SER A 879 -7.25 25.58 -30.70
C SER A 879 -7.11 24.73 -31.98
N LYS A 880 -6.60 25.29 -33.09
CA LYS A 880 -6.48 24.67 -34.42
C LYS A 880 -7.81 24.16 -35.01
N LYS A 881 -8.94 24.71 -34.56
CA LYS A 881 -10.30 24.38 -35.06
C LYS A 881 -10.71 25.21 -36.28
N SER A 882 -9.99 26.29 -36.58
CA SER A 882 -10.16 27.14 -37.75
C SER A 882 -8.82 27.72 -38.21
N SER A 883 -8.72 28.11 -39.48
CA SER A 883 -7.61 28.91 -40.02
C SER A 883 -8.04 30.37 -40.18
N PHE A 884 -7.07 31.28 -40.32
CA PHE A 884 -7.29 32.70 -40.58
C PHE A 884 -6.74 33.09 -41.95
N THR A 885 -7.38 34.08 -42.59
CA THR A 885 -6.78 34.82 -43.70
C THR A 885 -5.62 35.70 -43.19
N GLN A 886 -4.71 36.14 -44.07
CA GLN A 886 -3.56 36.95 -43.66
C GLN A 886 -3.98 38.26 -42.97
N GLU A 887 -5.08 38.88 -43.41
CA GLU A 887 -5.64 40.08 -42.77
C GLU A 887 -6.13 39.79 -41.34
N GLN A 888 -6.88 38.70 -41.15
CA GLN A 888 -7.34 38.28 -39.82
C GLN A 888 -6.18 37.87 -38.91
N PHE A 889 -5.12 37.27 -39.45
CA PHE A 889 -3.89 36.99 -38.72
C PHE A 889 -3.21 38.30 -38.27
N ASN A 890 -3.10 39.29 -39.15
CA ASN A 890 -2.52 40.60 -38.82
C ASN A 890 -3.36 41.38 -37.79
N ASN A 891 -4.68 41.18 -37.76
CA ASN A 891 -5.57 41.75 -36.74
C ASN A 891 -5.49 40.97 -35.42
N ALA A 892 -5.29 39.64 -35.48
CA ALA A 892 -5.23 38.76 -34.33
C ALA A 892 -3.87 38.74 -33.61
N ASP A 893 -2.78 39.04 -34.31
CA ASP A 893 -1.49 39.37 -33.71
C ASP A 893 -1.67 40.74 -33.07
N LEU A 894 -1.81 40.80 -31.74
CA LEU A 894 -2.03 42.07 -31.04
C LEU A 894 -0.70 42.67 -30.56
N ASN A 895 0.23 41.83 -30.10
CA ASN A 895 1.50 42.31 -29.55
C ASN A 895 2.54 42.77 -30.61
N GLY A 896 2.40 42.35 -31.87
CA GLY A 896 3.30 42.63 -32.98
C GLY A 896 4.47 41.64 -33.13
N ASP A 897 4.43 40.45 -32.53
CA ASP A 897 5.55 39.48 -32.53
C ASP A 897 5.61 38.54 -33.75
N GLY A 898 4.62 38.62 -34.65
CA GLY A 898 4.52 37.81 -35.87
C GLY A 898 3.84 36.45 -35.64
N LYS A 899 3.18 36.27 -34.50
CA LYS A 899 2.45 35.05 -34.12
C LYS A 899 1.10 35.42 -33.52
N VAL A 900 0.18 34.45 -33.54
CA VAL A 900 -1.16 34.58 -32.96
C VAL A 900 -1.33 33.48 -31.92
N ASN A 901 -1.35 33.85 -30.64
CA ASN A 901 -1.28 32.90 -29.53
C ASN A 901 -2.07 33.34 -28.28
N VAL A 902 -1.91 32.62 -27.16
CA VAL A 902 -2.65 32.89 -25.91
C VAL A 902 -2.35 34.26 -25.30
N ILE A 903 -1.20 34.87 -25.62
CA ILE A 903 -0.88 36.26 -25.23
C ILE A 903 -1.83 37.24 -25.93
N ASP A 904 -2.04 37.09 -27.23
CA ASP A 904 -2.96 37.94 -27.99
C ASP A 904 -4.41 37.74 -27.55
N LEU A 905 -4.79 36.50 -27.21
CA LEU A 905 -6.10 36.22 -26.62
C LEU A 905 -6.30 36.94 -25.28
N ALA A 906 -5.25 37.09 -24.47
CA ALA A 906 -5.31 37.86 -23.24
C ALA A 906 -5.41 39.37 -23.51
N LEU A 907 -4.68 39.89 -24.50
CA LEU A 907 -4.75 41.29 -24.93
C LEU A 907 -6.13 41.65 -25.50
N LEU A 908 -6.72 40.78 -26.32
CA LEU A 908 -8.07 40.98 -26.87
C LEU A 908 -9.11 41.01 -25.74
N LYS A 909 -9.04 40.04 -24.81
CA LYS A 909 -9.85 40.01 -23.58
C LYS A 909 -9.59 41.17 -22.61
N GLN A 910 -8.54 41.97 -22.81
CA GLN A 910 -8.25 43.19 -22.06
C GLN A 910 -8.74 44.46 -22.79
N SER A 911 -8.65 44.51 -24.12
CA SER A 911 -9.22 45.61 -24.92
C SER A 911 -10.75 45.68 -24.79
N LEU A 912 -11.40 44.53 -24.64
CA LEU A 912 -12.85 44.36 -24.43
C LEU A 912 -13.32 44.65 -22.98
N LYS A 913 -12.48 45.28 -22.16
CA LYS A 913 -12.78 45.70 -20.79
C LYS A 913 -12.56 47.21 -20.58
N LYS A 914 -12.62 47.97 -21.67
CA LYS A 914 -12.52 49.44 -21.72
C LYS A 914 -13.68 49.99 -22.54
#